data_AF-A0A955HQF6-F1
#
_entry.id   AF-A0A955HQF6-F1
#
_cell.length_a   1.000
_cell.length_b   1.000
_cell.length_c   1.000
_cell.angle_alpha   90.00
_cell.angle_beta   90.00
_cell.angle_gamma   90.00
#
_symmetry.space_group_name_H-M   'P 1'
#
loop_
_entity.id
_entity.type
_entity.pdbx_description
1 polymer ?
#
loop_
_entity_poly.entity_id
_entity_poly.type
_entity_poly.pdbx_seq_one_letter_code
_entity_poly.pdbx_strand_id
1 'polypeptide(L)'
;LQIEDPTEDGLLAYWKFDECQTDTTEDVSGNSQTGTIYGPAVWTGSGLPSPIDFDNHCALSFDGSDNQFVESANNSTLTGNATFSIALWFYVPTGANTDGSYGRFIDWGTASNGQSAQISVYSSTINQLFVGHWGTGQASTTTFSNDAWHHVVWVREGGSNNGHQGNTLYLDGVEIPLDINVSTAKTINVTADKYDIGGRGSGNLSVECMLDDVRVYDRVLTPIEIRRLASGQYANGAVSTATVTLGGNLDLDTMTILSGKLAASSRTIDVSGDWNNYAGSGAFTKGTSTVDLDGASTQNVRGSTDFYDFEISTNSAQTVAFGSGTTQYISHALTLAGAASNLLTLNPLTTAIEWFLDVAEGATQSVSYVLPSYSNASPGETITATSSTDGGNNTNWNFSTGTSGGSGGWRSNRQALERAQNGYSDAIAPALTAVGIANETVAAVTNFIGGILHPSQRNQEQDIAEFSRRVQQVTAALTERFQQGIYEYRIAMQKSAETLKTSAPNLDDATRRLQRAERNVADNSLTKLTASAIGEKRGLLVAMVKSEEVVYVDVPVDSWFTPFVSAVIDEDIATGYEDAKGKPTGEFGVQNPVTYAEILKMALKTSDTDIVISAPPRNSSAVGTWASSYVSYAESKAISVITPDRNVHAPATRGEMVQIILEVMGLPIAKQASHFTDVPETHPYAHAIATAAFYGIITGDTDTEGNLLNTFRPDAIINRAEVVKIIALLNALHNK
;
A
#
# COMPACT_ATOMS: atom_id res chain seq x y z
N LEU A 1 16.47 -0.47 -21.13
CA LEU A 1 15.50 0.53 -21.64
C LEU A 1 14.57 0.91 -20.51
N GLN A 2 14.38 2.20 -20.25
CA GLN A 2 13.48 2.71 -19.22
C GLN A 2 12.35 3.51 -19.88
N ILE A 3 11.11 3.18 -19.55
CA ILE A 3 9.90 3.86 -20.02
C ILE A 3 9.30 4.63 -18.87
N GLU A 4 9.14 5.92 -19.12
CA GLU A 4 8.62 6.89 -18.18
C GLU A 4 7.77 7.89 -18.96
N ASP A 5 6.80 8.47 -18.27
CA ASP A 5 6.01 9.57 -18.77
C ASP A 5 6.64 10.91 -18.35
N PRO A 6 7.24 11.67 -19.29
CA PRO A 6 7.73 13.01 -19.00
C PRO A 6 6.59 14.05 -18.89
N THR A 7 5.35 13.69 -19.23
CA THR A 7 4.20 14.62 -19.35
C THR A 7 3.32 14.63 -18.10
N GLU A 8 3.94 14.72 -16.93
CA GLU A 8 3.18 14.98 -15.72
C GLU A 8 2.44 16.32 -15.82
N ASP A 9 1.18 16.34 -15.37
CA ASP A 9 0.34 17.52 -15.49
C ASP A 9 0.99 18.69 -14.75
N GLY A 10 1.16 19.81 -15.44
CA GLY A 10 1.80 21.02 -14.91
C GLY A 10 3.31 20.94 -14.69
N LEU A 11 4.03 19.91 -15.14
CA LEU A 11 5.49 19.80 -14.95
C LEU A 11 6.24 20.82 -15.84
N LEU A 12 7.04 21.69 -15.22
CA LEU A 12 7.81 22.75 -15.87
C LEU A 12 9.29 22.43 -16.03
N ALA A 13 9.85 21.64 -15.12
CA ALA A 13 11.25 21.23 -15.16
C ALA A 13 11.43 19.95 -14.33
N TYR A 14 12.28 19.05 -14.82
CA TYR A 14 12.64 17.84 -14.09
C TYR A 14 14.07 17.43 -14.42
N TRP A 15 14.96 17.52 -13.43
CA TRP A 15 16.33 17.04 -13.50
C TRP A 15 16.49 15.83 -12.61
N LYS A 16 16.79 14.69 -13.22
CA LYS A 16 16.99 13.43 -12.49
C LYS A 16 18.31 13.37 -11.76
N PHE A 17 19.39 13.86 -12.38
CA PHE A 17 20.75 13.68 -11.91
C PHE A 17 21.29 12.24 -12.05
N ASP A 18 20.87 11.54 -13.10
CA ASP A 18 21.28 10.17 -13.45
C ASP A 18 22.41 10.09 -14.49
N GLU A 19 22.95 11.22 -14.97
CA GLU A 19 23.89 11.25 -16.10
C GLU A 19 25.32 10.77 -15.74
N CYS A 20 25.68 10.81 -14.46
CA CYS A 20 26.90 10.26 -13.84
C CYS A 20 28.27 10.78 -14.33
N GLN A 21 28.40 11.39 -15.50
CA GLN A 21 29.71 11.79 -16.07
C GLN A 21 29.67 13.06 -16.94
N THR A 22 28.57 13.81 -16.97
CA THR A 22 28.39 15.00 -17.82
C THR A 22 28.66 16.31 -17.06
N ASP A 23 28.85 17.40 -17.80
CA ASP A 23 28.88 18.79 -17.28
C ASP A 23 27.52 19.49 -17.37
N THR A 24 26.48 18.74 -17.75
CA THR A 24 25.09 19.20 -17.86
C THR A 24 24.13 18.17 -17.29
N THR A 25 22.95 18.62 -16.89
CA THR A 25 21.85 17.77 -16.42
C THR A 25 20.66 17.91 -17.36
N GLU A 26 20.11 16.81 -17.85
CA GLU A 26 19.01 16.83 -18.80
C GLU A 26 17.71 17.31 -18.12
N ASP A 27 16.93 18.13 -18.82
CA ASP A 27 15.54 18.39 -18.43
C ASP A 27 14.64 17.41 -19.16
N VAL A 28 14.16 16.41 -18.43
CA VAL A 28 13.32 15.35 -18.98
C VAL A 28 11.85 15.78 -19.05
N SER A 29 11.46 16.96 -18.57
CA SER A 29 10.08 17.47 -18.70
C SER A 29 9.73 17.86 -20.15
N GLY A 30 10.73 18.05 -21.01
CA GLY A 30 10.57 18.50 -22.39
C GLY A 30 10.44 20.02 -22.54
N ASN A 31 10.60 20.80 -21.47
CA ASN A 31 10.46 22.26 -21.48
C ASN A 31 11.80 23.00 -21.72
N SER A 32 12.83 22.28 -22.16
CA SER A 32 14.15 22.85 -22.49
C SER A 32 14.86 23.52 -21.32
N GLN A 33 14.69 23.00 -20.10
CA GLN A 33 15.32 23.50 -18.88
C GLN A 33 16.65 22.85 -18.53
N THR A 34 17.36 22.27 -19.51
CA THR A 34 18.67 21.63 -19.33
C THR A 34 19.58 22.45 -18.40
N GLY A 35 20.13 21.81 -17.37
CA GLY A 35 21.01 22.43 -16.39
C GLY A 35 22.46 22.43 -16.84
N THR A 36 23.18 23.52 -16.62
CA THR A 36 24.65 23.59 -16.76
C THR A 36 25.28 23.48 -15.37
N ILE A 37 26.22 22.57 -15.18
CA ILE A 37 26.92 22.37 -13.90
C ILE A 37 28.11 23.33 -13.84
N TYR A 38 28.16 24.17 -12.81
CA TYR A 38 29.29 25.06 -12.53
C TYR A 38 30.08 24.58 -11.32
N GLY A 39 31.40 24.79 -11.36
CA GLY A 39 32.31 24.45 -10.27
C GLY A 39 32.60 22.96 -10.11
N PRO A 40 33.26 22.56 -9.01
CA PRO A 40 33.63 21.17 -8.75
C PRO A 40 32.51 20.30 -8.14
N ALA A 41 31.24 20.50 -8.52
CA ALA A 41 30.17 19.56 -8.15
C ALA A 41 30.46 18.18 -8.78
N VAL A 42 30.20 17.09 -8.04
CA VAL A 42 30.64 15.74 -8.41
C VAL A 42 29.46 14.77 -8.43
N TRP A 43 29.39 13.96 -9.49
CA TRP A 43 28.50 12.81 -9.55
C TRP A 43 28.90 11.76 -8.53
N THR A 44 27.93 11.29 -7.74
CA THR A 44 28.10 10.23 -6.76
C THR A 44 27.04 9.16 -6.96
N GLY A 45 27.32 7.92 -6.56
CA GLY A 45 26.29 6.87 -6.59
C GLY A 45 25.12 7.24 -5.68
N SER A 46 23.89 7.01 -6.14
CA SER A 46 22.68 7.31 -5.38
C SER A 46 22.49 6.25 -4.29
N GLY A 47 22.81 6.63 -3.04
CA GLY A 47 22.60 5.77 -1.88
C GLY A 47 21.12 5.71 -1.51
N LEU A 48 20.27 5.10 -2.34
CA LEU A 48 18.81 5.07 -2.17
C LEU A 48 18.38 4.72 -0.72
N PRO A 49 17.39 5.43 -0.14
CA PRO A 49 16.84 5.06 1.16
C PRO A 49 15.97 3.80 1.05
N SER A 50 16.22 2.81 1.91
CA SER A 50 15.37 1.62 2.03
C SER A 50 13.92 2.01 2.43
N PRO A 51 12.86 1.39 1.86
CA PRO A 51 12.84 0.22 0.98
C PRO A 51 12.76 0.54 -0.53
N ILE A 52 13.16 1.74 -0.96
CA ILE A 52 13.12 2.11 -2.38
C ILE A 52 14.12 1.23 -3.16
N ASP A 53 13.59 0.50 -4.15
CA ASP A 53 14.31 -0.50 -4.94
C ASP A 53 13.92 -0.36 -6.42
N PHE A 54 14.42 0.71 -7.04
CA PHE A 54 14.42 0.92 -8.49
C PHE A 54 15.81 1.39 -8.91
N ASP A 55 16.11 1.27 -10.20
CA ASP A 55 17.40 1.67 -10.75
C ASP A 55 17.53 3.21 -10.72
N ASN A 56 18.44 3.70 -9.89
CA ASN A 56 18.86 5.10 -9.82
C ASN A 56 20.39 5.05 -9.91
N HIS A 57 20.96 5.78 -10.85
CA HIS A 57 22.38 5.62 -11.15
C HIS A 57 23.25 6.58 -10.34
N CYS A 58 22.80 7.83 -10.20
CA CYS A 58 23.62 8.87 -9.59
C CYS A 58 22.78 9.93 -8.88
N ALA A 59 23.47 10.67 -8.02
CA ALA A 59 23.03 11.96 -7.49
C ALA A 59 24.15 12.99 -7.74
N LEU A 60 23.82 14.26 -7.62
CA LEU A 60 24.80 15.34 -7.73
C LEU A 60 25.19 15.85 -6.34
N SER A 61 26.49 15.80 -6.04
CA SER A 61 27.07 16.22 -4.77
C SER A 61 27.68 17.62 -4.87
N PHE A 62 27.33 18.46 -3.90
CA PHE A 62 27.83 19.81 -3.71
C PHE A 62 28.61 19.87 -2.40
N ASP A 63 29.78 20.52 -2.39
CA ASP A 63 30.66 20.59 -1.22
C ASP A 63 30.38 21.79 -0.29
N GLY A 64 29.39 22.62 -0.65
CA GLY A 64 29.00 23.81 0.10
C GLY A 64 29.84 25.06 -0.18
N SER A 65 30.76 25.02 -1.15
CA SER A 65 31.47 26.22 -1.63
C SER A 65 30.60 27.10 -2.53
N ASP A 66 30.90 28.40 -2.58
CA ASP A 66 30.13 29.43 -3.29
C ASP A 66 30.25 29.38 -4.83
N ASN A 67 31.04 28.46 -5.37
CA ASN A 67 31.30 28.34 -6.80
C ASN A 67 30.64 27.11 -7.44
N GLN A 68 29.78 26.39 -6.72
CA GLN A 68 29.08 25.19 -7.18
C GLN A 68 27.57 25.39 -7.24
N PHE A 69 26.98 25.13 -8.41
CA PHE A 69 25.53 25.15 -8.62
C PHE A 69 25.21 24.58 -10.01
N VAL A 70 23.96 24.19 -10.22
CA VAL A 70 23.41 23.94 -11.55
C VAL A 70 22.51 25.11 -11.91
N GLU A 71 22.69 25.67 -13.11
CA GLU A 71 21.86 26.76 -13.63
C GLU A 71 21.01 26.27 -14.82
N SER A 72 19.70 26.50 -14.79
CA SER A 72 18.82 26.12 -15.92
C SER A 72 19.07 26.98 -17.16
N ALA A 73 18.84 26.39 -18.34
CA ALA A 73 19.06 27.08 -19.61
C ALA A 73 18.17 28.32 -19.79
N ASN A 74 16.89 28.26 -19.40
CA ASN A 74 15.95 29.37 -19.52
C ASN A 74 15.39 29.83 -18.17
N ASN A 75 14.84 31.04 -18.16
CA ASN A 75 14.21 31.62 -16.99
C ASN A 75 12.88 30.89 -16.67
N SER A 76 12.60 30.77 -15.39
CA SER A 76 11.32 30.32 -14.84
C SER A 76 10.15 31.16 -15.38
N THR A 77 9.07 30.46 -15.74
CA THR A 77 7.78 31.07 -16.10
C THR A 77 6.96 31.48 -14.86
N LEU A 78 7.34 30.97 -13.67
CA LEU A 78 6.69 31.25 -12.39
C LEU A 78 7.10 32.64 -11.88
N THR A 79 6.28 33.64 -12.20
CA THR A 79 6.51 35.05 -11.85
C THR A 79 5.35 35.63 -11.03
N GLY A 80 5.60 36.76 -10.37
CA GLY A 80 4.62 37.42 -9.52
C GLY A 80 4.32 36.60 -8.26
N ASN A 81 3.04 36.30 -8.04
CA ASN A 81 2.56 35.54 -6.89
C ASN A 81 1.96 34.21 -7.35
N ALA A 82 2.78 33.41 -8.04
CA ALA A 82 2.36 32.19 -8.72
C ALA A 82 1.99 31.06 -7.73
N THR A 83 1.08 30.20 -8.20
CA THR A 83 0.84 28.87 -7.65
C THR A 83 1.86 27.89 -8.25
N PHE A 84 2.45 27.02 -7.45
CA PHE A 84 3.42 26.02 -7.91
C PHE A 84 3.66 24.93 -6.86
N SER A 85 4.37 23.87 -7.26
CA SER A 85 4.97 22.90 -6.33
C SER A 85 6.41 22.60 -6.73
N ILE A 86 7.27 22.32 -5.76
CA ILE A 86 8.65 21.89 -5.98
C ILE A 86 8.89 20.61 -5.19
N ALA A 87 9.44 19.59 -5.82
CA ALA A 87 9.76 18.30 -5.20
C ALA A 87 11.23 17.94 -5.47
N LEU A 88 11.94 17.40 -4.48
CA LEU A 88 13.32 16.91 -4.67
C LEU A 88 13.70 15.90 -3.58
N TRP A 89 14.67 15.06 -3.89
CA TRP A 89 15.40 14.27 -2.91
C TRP A 89 16.66 15.00 -2.48
N PHE A 90 16.97 14.93 -1.19
CA PHE A 90 18.17 15.55 -0.63
C PHE A 90 18.81 14.70 0.45
N TYR A 91 20.12 14.86 0.58
CA TYR A 91 20.92 14.36 1.69
C TYR A 91 21.79 15.50 2.20
N VAL A 92 21.82 15.72 3.51
CA VAL A 92 22.70 16.71 4.15
C VAL A 92 23.53 16.00 5.22
N PRO A 93 24.87 15.97 5.09
CA PRO A 93 25.73 15.33 6.08
C PRO A 93 25.70 16.07 7.41
N THR A 94 25.96 15.34 8.49
CA THR A 94 26.16 15.96 9.80
C THR A 94 27.34 16.93 9.75
N GLY A 95 27.09 18.20 10.10
CA GLY A 95 28.12 19.24 10.08
C GLY A 95 28.37 19.84 8.69
N ALA A 96 27.46 19.62 7.74
CA ALA A 96 27.50 20.20 6.39
C ALA A 96 27.94 21.67 6.39
N ASN A 97 28.90 21.97 5.52
CA ASN A 97 29.33 23.34 5.30
C ASN A 97 28.20 24.15 4.66
N THR A 98 28.01 25.38 5.13
CA THR A 98 27.09 26.33 4.51
C THR A 98 27.79 27.67 4.37
N ASP A 99 27.52 28.35 3.27
CA ASP A 99 27.91 29.74 3.11
C ASP A 99 26.66 30.62 3.30
N GLY A 100 26.73 31.58 4.23
CA GLY A 100 25.61 32.47 4.56
C GLY A 100 24.59 31.93 5.56
N SER A 101 23.40 32.56 5.57
CA SER A 101 22.32 32.26 6.53
C SER A 101 21.42 31.09 6.11
N TYR A 102 21.48 30.70 4.84
CA TYR A 102 20.64 29.66 4.25
C TYR A 102 21.46 28.87 3.24
N GLY A 103 21.31 27.55 3.26
CA GLY A 103 21.86 26.64 2.28
C GLY A 103 20.81 26.26 1.25
N ARG A 104 20.91 26.73 0.01
CA ARG A 104 19.86 26.55 -1.00
C ARG A 104 19.94 25.23 -1.70
N PHE A 105 18.82 24.51 -1.75
CA PHE A 105 18.66 23.36 -2.62
C PHE A 105 18.22 23.80 -4.01
N ILE A 106 17.26 24.72 -4.07
CA ILE A 106 16.82 25.34 -5.31
C ILE A 106 16.35 26.77 -5.04
N ASP A 107 16.69 27.72 -5.91
CA ASP A 107 16.19 29.10 -5.92
C ASP A 107 16.01 29.63 -7.34
N TRP A 108 15.09 30.58 -7.52
CA TRP A 108 15.09 31.47 -8.68
C TRP A 108 14.57 32.85 -8.30
N GLY A 109 14.97 33.86 -9.05
CA GLY A 109 14.57 35.26 -8.89
C GLY A 109 15.68 36.13 -8.31
N THR A 110 15.41 37.40 -8.02
CA THR A 110 16.45 38.35 -7.58
C THR A 110 16.57 38.47 -6.05
N ALA A 111 17.71 39.01 -5.59
CA ALA A 111 18.02 39.28 -4.18
C ALA A 111 17.25 40.50 -3.60
N SER A 112 15.97 40.63 -3.92
CA SER A 112 15.09 41.72 -3.47
C SER A 112 13.86 41.14 -2.77
N ASN A 113 13.37 41.82 -1.73
CA ASN A 113 12.28 41.31 -0.89
C ASN A 113 11.08 40.79 -1.71
N GLY A 114 10.73 39.52 -1.51
CA GLY A 114 9.63 38.83 -2.16
C GLY A 114 9.86 38.45 -3.64
N GLN A 115 11.05 38.67 -4.19
CA GLN A 115 11.33 38.51 -5.63
C GLN A 115 12.05 37.20 -6.01
N SER A 116 12.38 36.36 -5.04
CA SER A 116 12.88 34.99 -5.26
C SER A 116 11.93 33.95 -4.66
N ALA A 117 12.07 32.70 -5.03
CA ALA A 117 11.45 31.55 -4.36
C ALA A 117 12.53 30.50 -4.10
N GLN A 118 12.52 29.87 -2.91
CA GLN A 118 13.55 28.93 -2.48
C GLN A 118 13.03 27.79 -1.58
N ILE A 119 13.65 26.62 -1.75
CA ILE A 119 13.76 25.58 -0.70
C ILE A 119 15.21 25.55 -0.24
N SER A 120 15.43 25.55 1.07
CA SER A 120 16.76 25.65 1.66
C SER A 120 16.81 25.00 3.04
N VAL A 121 18.01 24.82 3.58
CA VAL A 121 18.25 24.53 4.99
C VAL A 121 18.69 25.77 5.73
N TYR A 122 18.35 25.85 7.02
CA TYR A 122 18.77 26.95 7.87
C TYR A 122 20.21 26.73 8.35
N SER A 123 21.14 27.68 8.11
CA SER A 123 22.57 27.39 8.33
C SER A 123 22.97 27.19 9.80
N SER A 124 22.25 27.82 10.75
CA SER A 124 22.52 27.60 12.18
C SER A 124 21.96 26.28 12.71
N THR A 125 21.06 25.65 11.96
CA THR A 125 20.39 24.38 12.28
C THR A 125 20.25 23.58 10.98
N ILE A 126 21.35 22.93 10.60
CA ILE A 126 21.57 22.18 9.34
C ILE A 126 20.69 20.91 9.19
N ASN A 127 19.57 20.88 9.92
CA ASN A 127 18.55 19.85 9.97
C ASN A 127 17.13 20.43 9.97
N GLN A 128 16.97 21.72 9.67
CA GLN A 128 15.67 22.38 9.50
C GLN A 128 15.53 22.93 8.08
N LEU A 129 14.35 22.74 7.51
CA LEU A 129 14.01 23.23 6.17
C LEU A 129 13.45 24.65 6.25
N PHE A 130 13.69 25.43 5.21
CA PHE A 130 13.14 26.75 5.00
C PHE A 130 12.51 26.83 3.62
N VAL A 131 11.29 27.35 3.57
CA VAL A 131 10.58 27.67 2.33
C VAL A 131 10.16 29.13 2.32
N GLY A 132 10.25 29.74 1.15
CA GLY A 132 9.74 31.08 0.97
C GLY A 132 10.52 31.84 -0.07
N HIS A 133 10.68 33.13 0.20
CA HIS A 133 11.10 34.12 -0.78
C HIS A 133 12.19 34.98 -0.15
N TRP A 134 12.90 35.76 -0.98
CA TRP A 134 13.90 36.66 -0.44
C TRP A 134 13.31 37.59 0.65
N GLY A 135 13.91 37.58 1.85
CA GLY A 135 13.48 38.42 2.97
C GLY A 135 12.13 38.06 3.63
N THR A 136 11.45 36.99 3.21
CA THR A 136 10.21 36.49 3.84
C THR A 136 10.01 34.99 3.61
N GLY A 137 9.70 34.24 4.65
CA GLY A 137 9.46 32.81 4.55
C GLY A 137 9.31 32.17 5.92
N GLN A 138 9.21 30.85 5.91
CA GLN A 138 8.87 30.03 7.05
C GLN A 138 9.85 28.88 7.17
N ALA A 139 10.20 28.50 8.39
CA ALA A 139 11.04 27.33 8.67
C ALA A 139 10.17 26.18 9.16
N SER A 140 10.59 24.94 8.91
CA SER A 140 9.98 23.78 9.53
C SER A 140 10.24 23.79 11.04
N THR A 141 9.23 23.44 11.84
CA THR A 141 9.48 23.14 13.26
C THR A 141 9.96 21.71 13.46
N THR A 142 9.67 20.84 12.50
CA THR A 142 10.16 19.46 12.43
C THR A 142 11.57 19.45 11.85
N THR A 143 12.49 18.73 12.50
CA THR A 143 13.84 18.48 12.01
C THR A 143 13.92 17.16 11.27
N PHE A 144 14.71 17.10 10.20
CA PHE A 144 15.06 15.84 9.55
C PHE A 144 16.34 15.24 10.18
N SER A 145 16.62 13.96 9.90
CA SER A 145 17.88 13.34 10.31
C SER A 145 18.97 13.64 9.29
N ASN A 146 20.11 14.17 9.73
CA ASN A 146 21.29 14.22 8.88
C ASN A 146 21.80 12.81 8.58
N ASP A 147 22.68 12.73 7.58
CA ASP A 147 23.27 11.48 7.12
C ASP A 147 22.26 10.45 6.55
N ALA A 148 21.10 10.92 6.12
CA ALA A 148 20.05 10.12 5.48
C ALA A 148 19.43 10.89 4.29
N TRP A 149 18.95 10.12 3.30
CA TRP A 149 18.15 10.66 2.21
C TRP A 149 16.73 10.95 2.66
N HIS A 150 16.22 12.09 2.23
CA HIS A 150 14.87 12.56 2.50
C HIS A 150 14.26 13.14 1.21
N HIS A 151 12.93 13.08 1.12
CA HIS A 151 12.18 13.74 0.06
C HIS A 151 11.45 14.96 0.60
N VAL A 152 11.55 16.11 -0.06
CA VAL A 152 10.84 17.33 0.33
C VAL A 152 9.93 17.81 -0.78
N VAL A 153 8.72 18.25 -0.43
CA VAL A 153 7.82 18.97 -1.34
C VAL A 153 7.34 20.27 -0.72
N TRP A 154 7.57 21.39 -1.39
CA TRP A 154 6.90 22.64 -1.07
C TRP A 154 5.74 22.86 -2.05
N VAL A 155 4.52 22.91 -1.51
CA VAL A 155 3.32 23.31 -2.23
C VAL A 155 3.02 24.77 -1.94
N ARG A 156 2.80 25.54 -3.00
CA ARG A 156 2.47 26.95 -2.92
C ARG A 156 1.16 27.28 -3.65
N GLU A 157 0.16 27.71 -2.89
CA GLU A 157 -1.07 28.36 -3.36
C GLU A 157 -0.84 29.87 -3.48
N GLY A 158 -0.78 30.38 -4.70
CA GLY A 158 -0.64 31.81 -4.99
C GLY A 158 -1.88 32.64 -4.63
N GLY A 159 -1.81 33.95 -4.87
CA GLY A 159 -2.96 34.87 -4.76
C GLY A 159 -3.01 35.74 -3.51
N SER A 160 -2.48 35.30 -2.35
CA SER A 160 -2.35 36.19 -1.18
C SER A 160 -1.09 37.04 -1.23
N ASN A 161 -1.20 38.35 -1.00
CA ASN A 161 -0.05 39.26 -0.91
C ASN A 161 0.76 39.10 0.39
N ASN A 162 0.44 38.13 1.24
CA ASN A 162 1.19 37.79 2.44
C ASN A 162 2.06 36.56 2.17
N GLY A 163 3.38 36.72 2.18
CA GLY A 163 4.35 35.65 1.93
C GLY A 163 4.32 34.46 2.88
N HIS A 164 3.57 34.54 3.99
CA HIS A 164 3.36 33.42 4.92
C HIS A 164 2.04 32.67 4.67
N GLN A 165 1.30 33.01 3.61
CA GLN A 165 0.04 32.36 3.27
C GLN A 165 0.18 31.51 2.02
N GLY A 166 -0.50 30.37 2.04
CA GLY A 166 -0.53 29.43 0.93
C GLY A 166 0.75 28.59 0.80
N ASN A 167 1.54 28.42 1.87
CA ASN A 167 2.69 27.52 1.88
C ASN A 167 2.36 26.26 2.69
N THR A 168 2.57 25.10 2.09
CA THR A 168 2.51 23.80 2.77
C THR A 168 3.78 23.04 2.45
N LEU A 169 4.42 22.45 3.46
CA LEU A 169 5.68 21.72 3.32
C LEU A 169 5.47 20.25 3.68
N TYR A 170 6.05 19.36 2.90
CA TYR A 170 6.04 17.92 3.13
C TYR A 170 7.48 17.41 3.22
N LEU A 171 7.73 16.51 4.16
CA LEU A 171 8.96 15.74 4.32
C LEU A 171 8.61 14.25 4.31
N ASP A 172 9.26 13.48 3.45
CA ASP A 172 9.06 12.04 3.25
C ASP A 172 7.57 11.68 2.98
N GLY A 173 6.90 12.53 2.21
CA GLY A 173 5.48 12.37 1.86
C GLY A 173 4.50 12.83 2.94
N VAL A 174 5.00 13.33 4.08
CA VAL A 174 4.21 13.75 5.25
C VAL A 174 4.24 15.26 5.38
N GLU A 175 3.08 15.90 5.49
CA GLU A 175 3.03 17.35 5.74
C GLU A 175 3.63 17.68 7.10
N ILE A 176 4.51 18.68 7.15
CA ILE A 176 5.17 19.15 8.36
C ILE A 176 4.84 20.61 8.66
N PRO A 177 4.71 20.97 9.96
CA PRO A 177 4.37 22.33 10.38
C PRO A 177 5.46 23.37 10.06
N LEU A 178 5.02 24.59 9.74
CA LEU A 178 5.85 25.75 9.42
C LEU A 178 5.71 26.85 10.48
N ASP A 179 6.83 27.36 10.99
CA ASP A 179 6.88 28.53 11.87
C ASP A 179 6.92 29.83 11.05
N ILE A 180 5.95 30.71 11.31
CA ILE A 180 5.82 32.03 10.69
C ILE A 180 6.64 33.12 11.37
N ASN A 181 7.25 32.86 12.52
CA ASN A 181 7.94 33.87 13.32
C ASN A 181 9.43 34.02 12.98
N VAL A 182 9.94 33.21 12.05
CA VAL A 182 11.35 33.26 11.63
C VAL A 182 11.68 34.48 10.75
N SER A 183 10.68 35.09 10.14
CA SER A 183 10.85 36.32 9.35
C SER A 183 9.57 37.17 9.37
N THR A 184 9.61 38.38 8.81
CA THR A 184 8.39 39.20 8.66
C THR A 184 7.77 38.96 7.30
N ALA A 185 6.45 38.76 7.26
CA ALA A 185 5.69 38.67 6.02
C ALA A 185 5.94 39.86 5.08
N LYS A 186 6.24 39.58 3.81
CA LYS A 186 6.32 40.58 2.72
C LYS A 186 5.40 40.21 1.56
N THR A 187 5.19 41.17 0.67
CA THR A 187 4.51 40.94 -0.61
C THR A 187 5.38 40.12 -1.53
N ILE A 188 4.77 39.15 -2.19
CA ILE A 188 5.43 38.25 -3.13
C ILE A 188 5.26 38.78 -4.55
N ASN A 189 6.39 38.89 -5.26
CA ASN A 189 6.46 39.28 -6.65
C ASN A 189 7.73 38.69 -7.29
N VAL A 190 7.75 37.36 -7.39
CA VAL A 190 8.84 36.58 -7.95
C VAL A 190 9.16 37.05 -9.37
N THR A 191 10.45 37.11 -9.70
CA THR A 191 10.94 37.60 -10.99
C THR A 191 11.28 36.44 -11.91
N ALA A 192 11.17 36.66 -13.22
CA ALA A 192 11.60 35.68 -14.22
C ALA A 192 13.12 35.58 -14.17
N ASP A 193 13.63 34.49 -13.64
CA ASP A 193 15.06 34.20 -13.56
C ASP A 193 15.29 32.69 -13.67
N LYS A 194 16.52 32.29 -13.95
CA LYS A 194 16.88 30.88 -14.06
C LYS A 194 16.77 30.17 -12.70
N TYR A 195 16.55 28.86 -12.75
CA TYR A 195 16.63 28.01 -11.58
C TYR A 195 18.10 27.72 -11.27
N ASP A 196 18.53 28.06 -10.07
CA ASP A 196 19.80 27.64 -9.49
C ASP A 196 19.55 26.48 -8.52
N ILE A 197 20.32 25.39 -8.64
CA ILE A 197 20.19 24.17 -7.83
C ILE A 197 21.52 23.88 -7.12
N GLY A 198 21.47 23.49 -5.85
CA GLY A 198 22.65 23.21 -5.00
C GLY A 198 23.42 24.44 -4.52
N GLY A 199 22.93 25.63 -4.85
CA GLY A 199 23.56 26.91 -4.53
C GLY A 199 22.86 28.06 -5.25
N ARG A 200 23.55 29.20 -5.40
CA ARG A 200 23.09 30.31 -6.26
C ARG A 200 24.29 30.90 -6.98
N GLY A 201 24.18 31.14 -8.28
CA GLY A 201 25.28 31.71 -9.07
C GLY A 201 25.73 33.11 -8.62
N SER A 202 24.90 33.82 -7.85
CA SER A 202 25.20 35.14 -7.30
C SER A 202 25.08 35.19 -5.76
N GLY A 203 26.08 34.69 -5.04
CA GLY A 203 26.30 34.97 -3.62
C GLY A 203 26.41 33.76 -2.70
N ASN A 204 26.82 34.05 -1.47
CA ASN A 204 27.11 33.11 -0.37
C ASN A 204 25.86 32.41 0.19
N LEU A 205 25.31 31.40 -0.51
CA LEU A 205 24.10 30.64 -0.14
C LEU A 205 24.19 29.14 -0.46
N SER A 206 25.40 28.61 -0.56
CA SER A 206 25.69 27.21 -0.86
C SER A 206 25.57 26.31 0.36
N VAL A 207 25.35 25.02 0.13
CA VAL A 207 25.32 24.00 1.18
C VAL A 207 25.94 22.70 0.70
N GLU A 208 26.69 22.07 1.60
CA GLU A 208 27.16 20.71 1.40
C GLU A 208 25.97 19.76 1.45
N CYS A 209 25.63 19.18 0.31
CA CYS A 209 24.47 18.31 0.16
C CYS A 209 24.62 17.41 -1.07
N MET A 210 23.81 16.36 -1.13
CA MET A 210 23.52 15.66 -2.37
C MET A 210 22.07 15.93 -2.73
N LEU A 211 21.82 16.19 -4.01
CA LEU A 211 20.49 16.40 -4.56
C LEU A 211 20.22 15.39 -5.66
N ASP A 212 18.96 15.03 -5.80
CA ASP A 212 18.48 14.05 -6.76
C ASP A 212 17.01 14.39 -7.10
N ASP A 213 16.58 14.04 -8.32
CA ASP A 213 15.16 13.99 -8.68
C ASP A 213 14.39 15.33 -8.50
N VAL A 214 15.01 16.45 -8.90
CA VAL A 214 14.51 17.81 -8.71
C VAL A 214 13.42 18.14 -9.74
N ARG A 215 12.21 18.47 -9.27
CA ARG A 215 11.00 18.73 -10.08
C ARG A 215 10.33 20.05 -9.70
N VAL A 216 9.80 20.75 -10.70
CA VAL A 216 9.00 21.99 -10.53
C VAL A 216 7.70 21.88 -11.32
N TYR A 217 6.57 22.17 -10.66
CA TYR A 217 5.23 22.14 -11.23
C TYR A 217 4.56 23.51 -11.15
N ASP A 218 3.71 23.87 -12.11
CA ASP A 218 2.93 25.12 -12.14
C ASP A 218 1.58 25.05 -11.40
N ARG A 219 1.37 23.98 -10.63
CA ARG A 219 0.15 23.72 -9.88
C ARG A 219 0.45 23.20 -8.47
N VAL A 220 -0.60 23.10 -7.67
CA VAL A 220 -0.53 22.37 -6.40
C VAL A 220 -0.56 20.86 -6.66
N LEU A 221 0.42 20.15 -6.11
CA LEU A 221 0.38 18.69 -6.04
C LEU A 221 -0.56 18.27 -4.91
N THR A 222 -1.35 17.24 -5.17
CA THR A 222 -2.18 16.59 -4.18
C THR A 222 -1.33 15.76 -3.22
N PRO A 223 -1.80 15.48 -1.99
CA PRO A 223 -1.08 14.61 -1.07
C PRO A 223 -0.77 13.20 -1.62
N ILE A 224 -1.54 12.70 -2.60
CA ILE A 224 -1.29 11.38 -3.22
C ILE A 224 -0.08 11.47 -4.17
N GLU A 225 -0.05 12.49 -5.02
CA GLU A 225 1.08 12.74 -5.93
C GLU A 225 2.38 12.93 -5.14
N ILE A 226 2.32 13.67 -4.03
CA ILE A 226 3.47 13.92 -3.15
C ILE A 226 3.99 12.63 -2.51
N ARG A 227 3.11 11.73 -2.07
CA ARG A 227 3.52 10.44 -1.49
C ARG A 227 4.12 9.50 -2.52
N ARG A 228 3.64 9.54 -3.76
CA ARG A 228 4.24 8.78 -4.87
C ARG A 228 5.66 9.25 -5.14
N LEU A 229 5.87 10.55 -5.28
CA LEU A 229 7.22 11.13 -5.43
C LEU A 229 8.13 10.74 -4.26
N ALA A 230 7.63 10.78 -3.02
CA ALA A 230 8.37 10.35 -1.83
C ALA A 230 8.66 8.84 -1.76
N SER A 231 7.98 8.01 -2.55
CA SER A 231 8.27 6.59 -2.70
C SER A 231 9.10 6.28 -3.95
N GLY A 232 9.62 7.30 -4.63
CA GLY A 232 10.39 7.13 -5.86
C GLY A 232 9.55 6.86 -7.11
N GLN A 233 8.25 7.22 -7.08
CA GLN A 233 7.34 7.05 -8.21
C GLN A 233 7.00 8.41 -8.84
N TYR A 234 6.54 8.39 -10.08
CA TYR A 234 5.97 9.56 -10.75
C TYR A 234 4.67 10.02 -10.05
N ALA A 235 4.44 11.33 -9.99
CA ALA A 235 3.28 11.97 -9.36
C ALA A 235 1.96 11.36 -9.88
N ASN A 236 1.85 11.18 -11.20
CA ASN A 236 0.67 10.62 -11.86
C ASN A 236 0.53 9.09 -11.68
N GLY A 237 1.59 8.38 -11.28
CA GLY A 237 1.61 6.92 -11.13
C GLY A 237 1.10 6.17 -12.38
N ALA A 238 0.32 5.10 -12.16
CA ALA A 238 -0.28 4.26 -13.22
C ALA A 238 -1.39 4.94 -14.07
N VAL A 239 -1.71 6.21 -13.81
CA VAL A 239 -2.76 6.96 -14.55
C VAL A 239 -2.20 7.59 -15.83
N SER A 240 -0.88 7.55 -16.01
CA SER A 240 -0.24 8.02 -17.24
C SER A 240 -0.71 7.24 -18.48
N THR A 241 -0.91 7.95 -19.60
CA THR A 241 -1.31 7.38 -20.89
C THR A 241 -0.26 7.53 -22.00
N ALA A 242 0.86 8.20 -21.71
CA ALA A 242 1.93 8.40 -22.69
C ALA A 242 2.43 7.04 -23.19
N THR A 243 2.42 6.83 -24.50
CA THR A 243 2.72 5.53 -25.11
C THR A 243 3.96 5.61 -25.97
N VAL A 244 5.00 4.85 -25.61
CA VAL A 244 6.17 4.60 -26.45
C VAL A 244 5.90 3.38 -27.31
N THR A 245 6.00 3.49 -28.64
CA THR A 245 5.76 2.35 -29.56
C THR A 245 7.07 1.89 -30.18
N LEU A 246 7.34 0.58 -30.13
CA LEU A 246 8.57 0.01 -30.68
C LEU A 246 8.60 0.04 -32.21
N GLY A 247 9.65 0.66 -32.75
CA GLY A 247 9.93 0.70 -34.19
C GLY A 247 10.51 -0.61 -34.76
N GLY A 248 11.16 -1.41 -33.92
CA GLY A 248 11.84 -2.67 -34.28
C GLY A 248 12.01 -3.59 -33.07
N ASN A 249 12.65 -4.74 -33.28
CA ASN A 249 13.00 -5.66 -32.20
C ASN A 249 14.05 -5.04 -31.28
N LEU A 250 14.07 -5.47 -30.02
CA LEU A 250 15.00 -5.01 -29.00
C LEU A 250 15.77 -6.20 -28.40
N ASP A 251 17.03 -5.92 -28.06
CA ASP A 251 17.93 -6.77 -27.28
C ASP A 251 18.50 -5.85 -26.19
N LEU A 252 18.19 -6.16 -24.93
CA LEU A 252 18.37 -5.28 -23.78
C LEU A 252 19.03 -6.03 -22.62
N ASP A 253 19.76 -5.29 -21.78
CA ASP A 253 20.12 -5.81 -20.45
C ASP A 253 18.89 -5.78 -19.53
N THR A 254 18.48 -4.62 -19.04
CA THR A 254 17.26 -4.48 -18.21
C THR A 254 16.16 -3.72 -18.95
N MET A 255 14.91 -4.16 -18.78
CA MET A 255 13.70 -3.47 -19.22
C MET A 255 12.93 -2.94 -18.02
N THR A 256 12.69 -1.62 -17.95
CA THR A 256 11.94 -0.99 -16.85
C THR A 256 10.81 -0.11 -17.39
N ILE A 257 9.58 -0.30 -16.90
CA ILE A 257 8.42 0.56 -17.12
C ILE A 257 8.03 1.16 -15.77
N LEU A 258 8.47 2.37 -15.50
CA LEU A 258 8.18 3.10 -14.25
C LEU A 258 6.85 3.84 -14.33
N SER A 259 6.53 4.40 -15.50
CA SER A 259 5.29 5.12 -15.78
C SER A 259 4.97 5.12 -17.29
N GLY A 260 3.74 5.47 -17.66
CA GLY A 260 3.29 5.43 -19.05
C GLY A 260 3.05 4.02 -19.59
N LYS A 261 3.12 3.89 -20.92
CA LYS A 261 2.88 2.64 -21.64
C LYS A 261 3.97 2.32 -22.65
N LEU A 262 4.35 1.05 -22.74
CA LEU A 262 5.16 0.51 -23.83
C LEU A 262 4.28 -0.33 -24.76
N ALA A 263 4.16 0.08 -26.02
CA ALA A 263 3.49 -0.69 -27.07
C ALA A 263 4.48 -1.50 -27.90
N ALA A 264 4.50 -2.82 -27.69
CA ALA A 264 5.42 -3.74 -28.35
C ALA A 264 5.01 -4.12 -29.78
N SER A 265 3.76 -3.85 -30.18
CA SER A 265 3.25 -4.15 -31.52
C SER A 265 3.41 -5.63 -31.89
N SER A 266 4.35 -6.00 -32.75
CA SER A 266 4.64 -7.39 -33.14
C SER A 266 6.13 -7.69 -33.02
N ARG A 267 6.81 -7.01 -32.09
CA ARG A 267 8.27 -7.04 -31.94
C ARG A 267 8.70 -8.11 -30.94
N THR A 268 9.93 -8.56 -31.10
CA THR A 268 10.64 -9.36 -30.10
C THR A 268 11.40 -8.43 -29.16
N ILE A 269 11.38 -8.74 -27.87
CA ILE A 269 12.11 -8.04 -26.82
C ILE A 269 12.91 -9.10 -26.05
N ASP A 270 14.19 -9.19 -26.36
CA ASP A 270 15.13 -10.06 -25.66
C ASP A 270 15.72 -9.28 -24.47
N VAL A 271 15.73 -9.88 -23.29
CA VAL A 271 16.15 -9.23 -22.03
C VAL A 271 17.10 -10.15 -21.26
N SER A 272 18.37 -9.74 -21.14
CA SER A 272 19.41 -10.54 -20.46
C SER A 272 19.48 -10.32 -18.94
N GLY A 273 18.89 -9.22 -18.47
CA GLY A 273 18.81 -8.76 -17.09
C GLY A 273 17.37 -8.77 -16.56
N ASP A 274 16.92 -7.71 -15.90
CA ASP A 274 15.61 -7.71 -15.23
C ASP A 274 14.46 -7.21 -16.12
N TRP A 275 13.26 -7.77 -15.92
CA TRP A 275 12.00 -7.21 -16.42
C TRP A 275 11.25 -6.54 -15.27
N ASN A 276 11.11 -5.22 -15.33
CA ASN A 276 10.54 -4.41 -14.25
C ASN A 276 9.33 -3.62 -14.75
N ASN A 277 8.12 -4.03 -14.38
CA ASN A 277 6.90 -3.28 -14.70
C ASN A 277 6.24 -2.71 -13.44
N TYR A 278 6.67 -1.52 -13.04
CA TYR A 278 6.14 -0.83 -11.86
C TYR A 278 4.88 -0.01 -12.17
N ALA A 279 4.60 0.24 -13.44
CA ALA A 279 3.43 0.99 -13.90
C ALA A 279 2.12 0.15 -13.96
N GLY A 280 2.22 -1.15 -13.72
CA GLY A 280 1.08 -2.08 -13.63
C GLY A 280 0.77 -2.83 -14.94
N SER A 281 -0.16 -3.78 -14.91
CA SER A 281 -0.38 -4.73 -16.01
C SER A 281 -0.81 -4.09 -17.34
N GLY A 282 -1.51 -2.95 -17.29
CA GLY A 282 -1.91 -2.19 -18.48
C GLY A 282 -0.82 -1.30 -19.09
N ALA A 283 0.36 -1.23 -18.47
CA ALA A 283 1.47 -0.43 -18.95
C ALA A 283 2.20 -1.09 -20.13
N PHE A 284 2.25 -2.42 -20.18
CA PHE A 284 2.77 -3.12 -21.34
C PHE A 284 1.65 -3.49 -22.31
N THR A 285 1.60 -2.81 -23.46
CA THR A 285 0.68 -3.12 -24.55
C THR A 285 1.34 -4.11 -25.51
N LYS A 286 1.15 -5.40 -25.22
CA LYS A 286 1.78 -6.55 -25.92
C LYS A 286 1.58 -6.60 -27.44
N GLY A 287 0.38 -6.30 -27.94
CA GLY A 287 0.04 -6.64 -29.33
C GLY A 287 0.22 -8.15 -29.60
N THR A 288 1.03 -8.51 -30.59
CA THR A 288 1.46 -9.89 -30.88
C THR A 288 2.97 -10.06 -30.68
N SER A 289 3.53 -9.43 -29.63
CA SER A 289 4.97 -9.44 -29.32
C SER A 289 5.45 -10.74 -28.68
N THR A 290 6.77 -10.93 -28.69
CA THR A 290 7.45 -11.95 -27.90
C THR A 290 8.39 -11.27 -26.91
N VAL A 291 8.33 -11.66 -25.63
CA VAL A 291 9.30 -11.27 -24.61
C VAL A 291 10.09 -12.52 -24.23
N ASP A 292 11.40 -12.50 -24.45
CA ASP A 292 12.33 -13.59 -24.12
C ASP A 292 13.30 -13.16 -23.02
N LEU A 293 13.37 -13.92 -21.94
CA LEU A 293 14.39 -13.73 -20.89
C LEU A 293 15.59 -14.63 -21.17
N ASP A 294 16.61 -14.07 -21.83
CA ASP A 294 17.75 -14.80 -22.40
C ASP A 294 19.03 -14.73 -21.53
N GLY A 295 18.89 -14.27 -20.29
CA GLY A 295 19.99 -14.03 -19.37
C GLY A 295 20.68 -15.30 -18.85
N ALA A 296 21.97 -15.14 -18.52
CA ALA A 296 22.80 -16.21 -17.96
C ALA A 296 22.95 -16.16 -16.42
N SER A 297 22.54 -15.05 -15.79
CA SER A 297 22.50 -14.87 -14.33
C SER A 297 21.08 -14.96 -13.79
N THR A 298 20.89 -14.78 -12.49
CA THR A 298 19.54 -14.60 -11.94
C THR A 298 18.89 -13.38 -12.60
N GLN A 299 17.68 -13.55 -13.12
CA GLN A 299 16.85 -12.46 -13.64
C GLN A 299 15.60 -12.33 -12.78
N ASN A 300 15.12 -11.10 -12.62
CA ASN A 300 13.93 -10.81 -11.85
C ASN A 300 12.81 -10.30 -12.75
N VAL A 301 11.59 -10.74 -12.49
CA VAL A 301 10.37 -10.26 -13.14
C VAL A 301 9.51 -9.55 -12.09
N ARG A 302 9.50 -8.22 -12.10
CA ARG A 302 8.79 -7.38 -11.13
C ARG A 302 7.52 -6.79 -11.73
N GLY A 303 6.50 -6.72 -10.86
CA GLY A 303 5.17 -6.21 -11.19
C GLY A 303 4.38 -7.13 -12.12
N SER A 304 3.07 -6.91 -12.19
CA SER A 304 2.19 -7.68 -13.05
C SER A 304 2.31 -7.22 -14.50
N THR A 305 2.45 -8.13 -15.45
CA THR A 305 2.59 -7.81 -16.88
C THR A 305 1.69 -8.70 -17.73
N ASP A 306 1.09 -8.13 -18.77
CA ASP A 306 0.27 -8.86 -19.73
C ASP A 306 1.04 -9.15 -21.01
N PHE A 307 1.55 -10.38 -21.16
CA PHE A 307 2.36 -10.84 -22.28
C PHE A 307 1.52 -11.52 -23.38
N TYR A 308 1.98 -11.42 -24.62
CA TYR A 308 1.43 -12.20 -25.73
C TYR A 308 2.14 -13.55 -25.79
N ASP A 309 3.42 -13.54 -26.17
CA ASP A 309 4.35 -14.67 -25.98
C ASP A 309 5.35 -14.33 -24.89
N PHE A 310 5.52 -15.24 -23.94
CA PHE A 310 6.51 -15.16 -22.86
C PHE A 310 7.42 -16.38 -22.89
N GLU A 311 8.71 -16.15 -23.08
CA GLU A 311 9.70 -17.18 -23.34
C GLU A 311 10.88 -17.09 -22.35
N ILE A 312 11.32 -18.25 -21.88
CA ILE A 312 12.56 -18.45 -21.15
C ILE A 312 13.15 -19.78 -21.62
N SER A 313 14.27 -19.73 -22.33
CA SER A 313 14.93 -20.94 -22.86
C SER A 313 16.42 -20.94 -22.57
N THR A 314 16.89 -21.94 -21.84
CA THR A 314 18.29 -22.00 -21.41
C THR A 314 18.88 -23.40 -21.42
N ASN A 315 20.18 -23.46 -21.71
CA ASN A 315 20.99 -24.67 -21.60
C ASN A 315 21.93 -24.66 -20.37
N SER A 316 22.02 -23.52 -19.68
CA SER A 316 22.81 -23.31 -18.46
C SER A 316 21.92 -23.22 -17.23
N ALA A 317 22.51 -23.29 -16.04
CA ALA A 317 21.76 -23.04 -14.81
C ALA A 317 21.31 -21.57 -14.79
N GLN A 318 20.00 -21.34 -14.80
CA GLN A 318 19.39 -20.01 -14.73
C GLN A 318 18.31 -20.04 -13.65
N THR A 319 18.18 -18.90 -12.96
CA THR A 319 17.13 -18.66 -11.99
C THR A 319 16.34 -17.45 -12.44
N VAL A 320 15.02 -17.57 -12.48
CA VAL A 320 14.12 -16.43 -12.73
C VAL A 320 13.23 -16.25 -11.51
N ALA A 321 13.38 -15.09 -10.86
CA ALA A 321 12.65 -14.74 -9.65
C ALA A 321 11.48 -13.82 -9.98
N PHE A 322 10.25 -14.22 -9.62
CA PHE A 322 9.04 -13.45 -9.88
C PHE A 322 8.64 -12.61 -8.66
N GLY A 323 8.12 -11.41 -8.89
CA GLY A 323 7.58 -10.53 -7.87
C GLY A 323 6.50 -11.24 -7.05
N SER A 324 6.73 -11.38 -5.76
CA SER A 324 5.77 -11.99 -4.83
C SER A 324 4.43 -11.25 -4.87
N GLY A 325 3.33 -11.97 -5.05
CA GLY A 325 1.99 -11.42 -5.19
C GLY A 325 1.66 -10.85 -6.58
N THR A 326 2.58 -10.89 -7.55
CA THR A 326 2.35 -10.37 -8.90
C THR A 326 1.88 -11.45 -9.85
N THR A 327 1.13 -11.04 -10.89
CA THR A 327 0.59 -11.95 -11.92
C THR A 327 1.19 -11.64 -13.26
N GLN A 328 1.76 -12.66 -13.90
CA GLN A 328 2.12 -12.60 -15.30
C GLN A 328 0.98 -13.24 -16.10
N TYR A 329 0.35 -12.47 -16.98
CA TYR A 329 -0.71 -12.94 -17.88
C TYR A 329 -0.09 -13.35 -19.21
N ILE A 330 -0.48 -14.50 -19.75
CA ILE A 330 0.02 -15.02 -21.01
C ILE A 330 -1.17 -15.32 -21.91
N SER A 331 -1.28 -14.57 -23.00
CA SER A 331 -2.46 -14.64 -23.87
C SER A 331 -2.31 -15.51 -25.12
N HIS A 332 -1.10 -15.93 -25.50
CA HIS A 332 -0.88 -16.77 -26.68
C HIS A 332 0.10 -17.93 -26.47
N ALA A 333 1.36 -17.70 -26.04
CA ALA A 333 2.31 -18.79 -25.82
C ALA A 333 3.15 -18.61 -24.54
N LEU A 334 3.27 -19.68 -23.77
CA LEU A 334 4.21 -19.82 -22.65
C LEU A 334 5.30 -20.84 -23.02
N THR A 335 6.55 -20.40 -23.08
CA THR A 335 7.72 -21.28 -23.25
C THR A 335 8.61 -21.17 -22.02
N LEU A 336 8.79 -22.28 -21.29
CA LEU A 336 9.70 -22.39 -20.15
C LEU A 336 10.55 -23.65 -20.33
N ALA A 337 11.81 -23.49 -20.75
CA ALA A 337 12.67 -24.60 -21.14
C ALA A 337 14.05 -24.50 -20.46
N GLY A 338 14.33 -25.44 -19.55
CA GLY A 338 15.68 -25.70 -19.07
C GLY A 338 16.34 -26.86 -19.83
N ALA A 339 17.39 -27.44 -19.23
CA ALA A 339 18.04 -28.64 -19.73
C ALA A 339 18.09 -29.76 -18.68
N ALA A 340 18.26 -31.02 -19.12
CA ALA A 340 18.24 -32.20 -18.25
C ALA A 340 19.24 -32.18 -17.07
N SER A 341 20.35 -31.44 -17.21
CA SER A 341 21.34 -31.27 -16.14
C SER A 341 21.32 -29.87 -15.51
N ASN A 342 20.51 -28.95 -16.03
CA ASN A 342 20.41 -27.56 -15.62
C ASN A 342 18.93 -27.16 -15.68
N LEU A 343 18.16 -27.53 -14.64
CA LEU A 343 16.75 -27.13 -14.58
C LEU A 343 16.64 -25.60 -14.51
N LEU A 344 15.69 -25.04 -15.24
CA LEU A 344 15.32 -23.63 -15.10
C LEU A 344 14.61 -23.45 -13.75
N THR A 345 15.24 -22.73 -12.82
CA THR A 345 14.70 -22.51 -11.48
C THR A 345 13.76 -21.31 -11.49
N LEU A 346 12.53 -21.48 -11.01
CA LEU A 346 11.52 -20.41 -10.94
C LEU A 346 11.11 -20.23 -9.47
N ASN A 347 11.35 -19.07 -8.90
CA ASN A 347 11.13 -18.81 -7.47
C ASN A 347 10.45 -17.45 -7.25
N PRO A 348 9.84 -17.23 -6.08
CA PRO A 348 9.45 -15.88 -5.71
C PRO A 348 10.68 -15.05 -5.31
N LEU A 349 10.60 -13.74 -5.53
CA LEU A 349 11.57 -12.74 -5.04
C LEU A 349 11.63 -12.73 -3.51
N THR A 350 10.48 -12.82 -2.84
CA THR A 350 10.39 -12.96 -1.38
C THR A 350 10.01 -14.39 -1.03
N THR A 351 10.86 -15.06 -0.25
CA THR A 351 10.66 -16.45 0.15
C THR A 351 9.29 -16.69 0.78
N ALA A 352 8.62 -17.75 0.35
CA ALA A 352 7.33 -18.23 0.87
C ALA A 352 6.09 -17.36 0.58
N ILE A 353 6.18 -16.40 -0.34
CA ILE A 353 5.01 -15.70 -0.90
C ILE A 353 4.80 -16.17 -2.34
N GLU A 354 3.56 -16.55 -2.68
CA GLU A 354 3.24 -17.04 -4.02
C GLU A 354 3.43 -15.98 -5.12
N TRP A 355 3.74 -16.43 -6.32
CA TRP A 355 3.70 -15.65 -7.57
C TRP A 355 2.77 -16.34 -8.57
N PHE A 356 2.13 -15.58 -9.45
CA PHE A 356 1.03 -16.08 -10.26
C PHE A 356 1.35 -16.14 -11.75
N LEU A 357 0.88 -17.22 -12.40
CA LEU A 357 0.82 -17.35 -13.85
C LEU A 357 -0.64 -17.51 -14.28
N ASP A 358 -1.12 -16.59 -15.08
CA ASP A 358 -2.44 -16.66 -15.71
C ASP A 358 -2.27 -16.94 -17.20
N VAL A 359 -2.19 -18.24 -17.53
CA VAL A 359 -2.11 -18.71 -18.91
C VAL A 359 -3.52 -18.83 -19.47
N ALA A 360 -3.86 -18.02 -20.47
CA ALA A 360 -5.20 -17.97 -21.04
C ALA A 360 -5.63 -19.32 -21.64
N GLU A 361 -6.95 -19.59 -21.60
CA GLU A 361 -7.53 -20.76 -22.25
C GLU A 361 -7.17 -20.79 -23.74
N GLY A 362 -6.62 -21.92 -24.20
CA GLY A 362 -6.18 -22.10 -25.58
C GLY A 362 -4.79 -21.55 -25.91
N ALA A 363 -4.11 -20.89 -24.97
CA ALA A 363 -2.69 -20.55 -25.13
C ALA A 363 -1.83 -21.82 -25.21
N THR A 364 -0.80 -21.77 -26.05
CA THR A 364 0.15 -22.88 -26.19
C THR A 364 1.12 -22.92 -25.01
N GLN A 365 1.48 -24.13 -24.57
CA GLN A 365 2.42 -24.33 -23.48
C GLN A 365 3.54 -25.27 -23.91
N SER A 366 4.78 -24.81 -23.81
CA SER A 366 5.99 -25.59 -24.00
C SER A 366 6.84 -25.50 -22.72
N VAL A 367 6.53 -26.36 -21.75
CA VAL A 367 7.15 -26.31 -20.41
C VAL A 367 7.91 -27.60 -20.13
N SER A 368 9.25 -27.50 -20.01
CA SER A 368 10.10 -28.66 -19.75
C SER A 368 11.38 -28.32 -18.98
N TYR A 369 11.87 -29.29 -18.19
CA TYR A 369 13.09 -29.14 -17.39
C TYR A 369 13.07 -27.91 -16.47
N VAL A 370 11.94 -27.66 -15.81
CA VAL A 370 11.77 -26.56 -14.85
C VAL A 370 11.78 -27.07 -13.40
N LEU A 371 12.11 -26.17 -12.47
CA LEU A 371 12.03 -26.33 -11.02
C LEU A 371 11.27 -25.13 -10.41
N PRO A 372 9.94 -25.04 -10.55
CA PRO A 372 9.16 -23.98 -9.92
C PRO A 372 8.99 -24.23 -8.42
N SER A 373 8.84 -23.14 -7.66
CA SER A 373 8.45 -23.19 -6.25
C SER A 373 7.54 -22.01 -5.92
N TYR A 374 6.57 -22.21 -5.03
CA TYR A 374 5.58 -21.20 -4.64
C TYR A 374 4.86 -20.56 -5.84
N SER A 375 4.69 -21.31 -6.93
CA SER A 375 4.01 -20.84 -8.13
C SER A 375 2.53 -21.20 -8.08
N ASN A 376 1.65 -20.23 -8.32
CA ASN A 376 0.23 -20.47 -8.41
C ASN A 376 -0.31 -20.15 -9.81
N ALA A 377 -0.57 -21.21 -10.59
CA ALA A 377 -1.12 -21.11 -11.93
C ALA A 377 -2.65 -21.22 -11.97
N SER A 378 -3.35 -21.23 -10.82
CA SER A 378 -4.81 -21.42 -10.77
C SER A 378 -5.65 -20.32 -11.45
N PRO A 379 -5.17 -19.08 -11.65
CA PRO A 379 -5.92 -18.10 -12.43
C PRO A 379 -6.11 -18.51 -13.90
N GLY A 380 -5.20 -19.32 -14.47
CA GLY A 380 -5.24 -19.78 -15.86
C GLY A 380 -5.27 -21.30 -16.02
N GLU A 381 -4.93 -21.77 -17.22
CA GLU A 381 -4.87 -23.20 -17.58
C GLU A 381 -3.80 -23.96 -16.77
N THR A 382 -4.07 -25.23 -16.46
CA THR A 382 -3.12 -26.10 -15.76
C THR A 382 -1.80 -26.19 -16.53
N ILE A 383 -0.69 -25.89 -15.87
CA ILE A 383 0.62 -25.95 -16.51
C ILE A 383 1.11 -27.39 -16.56
N THR A 384 1.33 -27.94 -17.76
CA THR A 384 1.90 -29.28 -17.92
C THR A 384 3.42 -29.20 -18.13
N ALA A 385 4.16 -29.53 -17.08
CA ALA A 385 5.62 -29.48 -17.06
C ALA A 385 6.22 -30.88 -17.27
N THR A 386 6.88 -31.09 -18.41
CA THR A 386 7.48 -32.39 -18.77
C THR A 386 8.95 -32.47 -18.37
N SER A 387 9.41 -33.62 -17.86
CA SER A 387 10.81 -33.79 -17.41
C SER A 387 11.25 -32.72 -16.38
N SER A 388 10.29 -32.22 -15.59
CA SER A 388 10.47 -31.15 -14.62
C SER A 388 10.38 -31.69 -13.20
N THR A 389 10.91 -30.93 -12.24
CA THR A 389 10.88 -31.28 -10.82
C THR A 389 9.98 -30.29 -10.08
N ASP A 390 9.13 -30.78 -9.19
CA ASP A 390 8.34 -29.95 -8.31
C ASP A 390 9.22 -29.42 -7.15
N GLY A 391 9.47 -28.11 -7.11
CA GLY A 391 10.20 -27.45 -6.03
C GLY A 391 9.37 -27.22 -4.76
N GLY A 392 8.08 -27.55 -4.78
CA GLY A 392 7.16 -27.45 -3.64
C GLY A 392 6.29 -26.19 -3.66
N ASN A 393 5.11 -26.30 -3.05
CA ASN A 393 4.09 -25.24 -2.95
C ASN A 393 3.63 -24.70 -4.32
N ASN A 394 3.55 -25.58 -5.32
CA ASN A 394 3.02 -25.21 -6.63
C ASN A 394 1.55 -25.61 -6.75
N THR A 395 0.71 -24.68 -7.22
CA THR A 395 -0.73 -24.88 -7.43
C THR A 395 -1.04 -24.84 -8.92
N ASN A 396 -1.86 -25.78 -9.41
CA ASN A 396 -2.24 -25.91 -10.82
C ASN A 396 -1.08 -26.26 -11.78
N TRP A 397 -0.13 -27.07 -11.30
CA TRP A 397 0.97 -27.64 -12.10
C TRP A 397 0.86 -29.17 -12.20
N ASN A 398 1.16 -29.73 -13.37
CA ASN A 398 1.22 -31.16 -13.64
C ASN A 398 2.63 -31.58 -14.11
N PHE A 399 3.38 -32.23 -13.21
CA PHE A 399 4.70 -32.76 -13.49
C PHE A 399 4.56 -34.20 -14.02
N SER A 400 4.33 -34.34 -15.32
CA SER A 400 4.14 -35.66 -15.94
C SER A 400 5.49 -36.40 -16.07
N THR A 401 5.54 -37.63 -15.55
CA THR A 401 6.68 -38.55 -15.77
C THR A 401 6.40 -39.43 -16.98
N GLY A 402 7.39 -39.59 -17.87
CA GLY A 402 7.29 -40.43 -19.07
C GLY A 402 6.77 -41.85 -18.77
N THR A 403 5.90 -42.34 -19.65
CA THR A 403 5.13 -43.58 -19.51
C THR A 403 6.00 -44.84 -19.45
N SER A 404 5.84 -45.64 -18.40
CA SER A 404 5.85 -47.11 -18.48
C SER A 404 4.93 -47.69 -17.40
N GLY A 405 4.05 -48.61 -17.80
CA GLY A 405 2.92 -49.07 -17.00
C GLY A 405 3.29 -49.74 -15.68
N GLY A 406 2.61 -49.32 -14.62
CA GLY A 406 2.65 -49.92 -13.30
C GLY A 406 2.08 -48.94 -12.27
N SER A 407 0.90 -49.22 -11.76
CA SER A 407 0.17 -48.41 -10.78
C SER A 407 1.05 -48.11 -9.55
N GLY A 408 1.68 -46.93 -9.52
CA GLY A 408 2.78 -46.65 -8.59
C GLY A 408 3.08 -45.18 -8.35
N GLY A 409 2.06 -44.36 -8.06
CA GLY A 409 2.23 -42.97 -7.55
C GLY A 409 1.79 -42.74 -6.10
N TRP A 410 1.14 -43.73 -5.46
CA TRP A 410 0.54 -43.60 -4.12
C TRP A 410 1.23 -44.44 -3.02
N ARG A 411 2.30 -45.19 -3.34
CA ARG A 411 2.88 -46.20 -2.43
C ARG A 411 4.12 -45.76 -1.65
N SER A 412 4.92 -44.82 -2.13
CA SER A 412 6.15 -44.38 -1.46
C SER A 412 5.88 -43.54 -0.20
N ASN A 413 4.90 -42.63 -0.24
CA ASN A 413 4.49 -41.86 0.94
C ASN A 413 3.82 -42.73 2.02
N ARG A 414 3.18 -43.85 1.64
CA ARG A 414 2.60 -44.81 2.57
C ARG A 414 3.67 -45.57 3.36
N GLN A 415 4.75 -46.00 2.71
CA GLN A 415 5.85 -46.70 3.40
C GLN A 415 6.67 -45.77 4.31
N ALA A 416 6.72 -44.47 4.01
CA ALA A 416 7.30 -43.46 4.90
C ALA A 416 6.41 -43.23 6.15
N LEU A 417 5.08 -43.21 5.96
CA LEU A 417 4.09 -43.08 7.05
C LEU A 417 4.04 -44.33 7.94
N GLU A 418 4.14 -45.53 7.37
CA GLU A 418 4.14 -46.81 8.11
C GLU A 418 5.40 -46.97 9.00
N ARG A 419 6.55 -46.42 8.58
CA ARG A 419 7.77 -46.39 9.42
C ARG A 419 7.67 -45.37 10.56
N ALA A 420 6.98 -44.25 10.34
CA ALA A 420 6.71 -43.24 11.37
C ALA A 420 5.69 -43.75 12.42
N GLN A 421 4.68 -44.52 11.99
CA GLN A 421 3.66 -45.11 12.87
C GLN A 421 4.22 -46.20 13.80
N ASN A 422 5.10 -47.07 13.30
CA ASN A 422 5.69 -48.15 14.12
C ASN A 422 6.71 -47.65 15.15
N GLY A 423 7.27 -46.46 14.98
CA GLY A 423 8.15 -45.83 15.99
C GLY A 423 7.38 -45.14 17.13
N TYR A 424 6.11 -44.80 16.90
CA TYR A 424 5.28 -44.04 17.84
C TYR A 424 4.44 -44.94 18.77
N SER A 425 4.17 -46.20 18.37
CA SER A 425 3.29 -47.12 19.10
C SER A 425 3.88 -47.71 20.39
N ASP A 426 5.20 -47.83 20.49
CA ASP A 426 5.82 -48.66 21.54
C ASP A 426 6.19 -47.91 22.83
N ALA A 427 6.06 -46.57 22.86
CA ALA A 427 6.53 -45.76 23.99
C ALA A 427 5.44 -45.09 24.85
N ILE A 428 4.20 -44.96 24.37
CA ILE A 428 3.21 -44.05 25.02
C ILE A 428 1.86 -44.73 25.32
N ALA A 429 1.60 -45.92 24.77
CA ALA A 429 0.34 -46.64 24.99
C ALA A 429 -0.02 -46.96 26.46
N PRO A 430 0.92 -47.19 27.41
CA PRO A 430 0.55 -47.44 28.80
C PRO A 430 0.10 -46.22 29.60
N ALA A 431 0.33 -44.99 29.10
CA ALA A 431 0.04 -43.75 29.85
C ALA A 431 -1.37 -43.18 29.59
N LEU A 432 -1.98 -43.46 28.43
CA LEU A 432 -3.30 -42.93 28.08
C LEU A 432 -4.48 -43.78 28.57
N THR A 433 -4.26 -45.05 28.91
CA THR A 433 -5.29 -45.93 29.47
C THR A 433 -5.66 -45.58 30.92
N ALA A 434 -4.85 -44.74 31.59
CA ALA A 434 -5.10 -44.27 32.95
C ALA A 434 -6.07 -43.06 33.03
N VAL A 435 -6.47 -42.46 31.91
CA VAL A 435 -7.28 -41.22 31.88
C VAL A 435 -8.64 -41.37 31.20
N GLY A 436 -9.09 -42.60 30.91
CA GLY A 436 -10.51 -42.89 30.69
C GLY A 436 -11.19 -42.28 29.44
N ILE A 437 -10.46 -42.04 28.34
CA ILE A 437 -11.07 -41.62 27.07
C ILE A 437 -11.49 -42.86 26.27
N ALA A 438 -12.80 -43.02 26.07
CA ALA A 438 -13.41 -44.14 25.37
C ALA A 438 -13.35 -43.98 23.83
N ASN A 439 -12.55 -44.83 23.19
CA ASN A 439 -12.76 -45.65 21.97
C ASN A 439 -13.66 -45.24 20.77
N GLU A 440 -14.11 -44.00 20.57
CA GLU A 440 -14.89 -43.63 19.36
C GLU A 440 -14.13 -42.79 18.32
N THR A 441 -12.93 -42.30 18.63
CA THR A 441 -12.19 -41.39 17.73
C THR A 441 -11.38 -42.10 16.64
N VAL A 442 -11.17 -43.42 16.73
CA VAL A 442 -10.33 -44.18 15.77
C VAL A 442 -11.14 -44.68 14.56
N ALA A 443 -12.46 -44.82 14.69
CA ALA A 443 -13.33 -45.29 13.61
C ALA A 443 -13.74 -44.16 12.62
N ALA A 444 -13.83 -42.91 13.09
CA ALA A 444 -14.20 -41.76 12.25
C ALA A 444 -13.09 -41.38 11.25
N VAL A 445 -11.82 -41.47 11.69
CA VAL A 445 -10.66 -41.11 10.86
C VAL A 445 -10.43 -42.13 9.74
N THR A 446 -10.84 -43.39 9.94
CA THR A 446 -10.64 -44.46 8.95
C THR A 446 -11.70 -44.42 7.82
N ASN A 447 -12.90 -43.89 8.09
CA ASN A 447 -14.01 -43.88 7.12
C ASN A 447 -14.09 -42.64 6.21
N PHE A 448 -13.33 -41.57 6.49
CA PHE A 448 -13.33 -40.37 5.65
C PHE A 448 -12.50 -40.52 4.36
N ILE A 449 -11.53 -41.45 4.35
CA ILE A 449 -10.63 -41.65 3.18
C ILE A 449 -11.20 -42.68 2.18
N GLY A 450 -12.24 -43.42 2.56
CA GLY A 450 -12.73 -44.59 1.79
C GLY A 450 -13.88 -44.36 0.82
N GLY A 451 -14.48 -43.16 0.73
CA GLY A 451 -15.72 -42.98 0.00
C GLY A 451 -15.87 -41.62 -0.66
N ILE A 452 -15.37 -41.50 -1.89
CA ILE A 452 -16.05 -40.87 -3.04
C ILE A 452 -15.42 -41.49 -4.29
N LEU A 453 -16.07 -42.55 -4.79
CA LEU A 453 -16.05 -42.97 -6.19
C LEU A 453 -17.47 -43.46 -6.49
N HIS A 454 -18.28 -42.63 -7.16
CA HIS A 454 -19.28 -43.13 -8.11
C HIS A 454 -19.47 -42.18 -9.31
N PRO A 455 -19.46 -42.66 -10.57
CA PRO A 455 -19.28 -41.80 -11.76
C PRO A 455 -20.54 -41.13 -12.34
N SER A 456 -21.65 -41.03 -11.62
CA SER A 456 -22.97 -40.79 -12.25
C SER A 456 -23.58 -39.39 -12.07
N GLN A 457 -22.89 -38.40 -11.51
CA GLN A 457 -23.47 -37.05 -11.31
C GLN A 457 -22.49 -35.90 -11.60
N ARG A 458 -21.87 -35.89 -12.79
CA ARG A 458 -21.10 -34.72 -13.28
C ARG A 458 -22.04 -33.65 -13.82
N ASN A 459 -21.99 -32.45 -13.23
CA ASN A 459 -22.22 -31.12 -13.84
C ASN A 459 -21.98 -30.00 -12.79
N GLN A 460 -20.84 -30.00 -12.08
CA GLN A 460 -20.55 -29.01 -11.02
C GLN A 460 -19.10 -28.48 -10.98
N GLU A 461 -18.21 -28.90 -11.89
CA GLU A 461 -16.81 -28.42 -11.93
C GLU A 461 -16.66 -26.99 -12.47
N GLN A 462 -17.57 -26.50 -13.32
CA GLN A 462 -17.56 -25.11 -13.80
C GLN A 462 -17.99 -24.09 -12.72
N ASP A 463 -18.87 -24.49 -11.80
CA ASP A 463 -19.38 -23.59 -10.76
C ASP A 463 -18.34 -23.34 -9.64
N ILE A 464 -17.47 -24.32 -9.36
CA ILE A 464 -16.43 -24.22 -8.32
C ILE A 464 -15.20 -23.41 -8.81
N ALA A 465 -14.88 -23.49 -10.10
CA ALA A 465 -13.79 -22.72 -10.71
C ALA A 465 -14.14 -21.22 -10.83
N GLU A 466 -15.35 -20.89 -11.28
CA GLU A 466 -15.82 -19.50 -11.37
C GLU A 466 -15.99 -18.86 -9.97
N PHE A 467 -16.37 -19.66 -8.98
CA PHE A 467 -16.41 -19.26 -7.57
C PHE A 467 -15.02 -18.94 -7.02
N SER A 468 -14.03 -19.81 -7.24
CA SER A 468 -12.65 -19.59 -6.77
C SER A 468 -12.00 -18.36 -7.41
N ARG A 469 -12.27 -18.11 -8.70
CA ARG A 469 -11.80 -16.94 -9.45
C ARG A 469 -12.32 -15.61 -8.86
N ARG A 470 -13.60 -15.56 -8.50
CA ARG A 470 -14.22 -14.36 -7.90
C ARG A 470 -13.75 -14.11 -6.48
N VAL A 471 -13.53 -15.16 -5.70
CA VAL A 471 -12.96 -15.07 -4.34
C VAL A 471 -11.55 -14.50 -4.37
N GLN A 472 -10.72 -14.90 -5.32
CA GLN A 472 -9.33 -14.43 -5.43
C GLN A 472 -9.24 -12.96 -5.90
N GLN A 473 -10.07 -12.54 -6.85
CA GLN A 473 -10.12 -11.14 -7.32
C GLN A 473 -10.58 -10.18 -6.22
N VAL A 474 -11.58 -10.58 -5.43
CA VAL A 474 -12.06 -9.80 -4.28
C VAL A 474 -11.01 -9.78 -3.16
N THR A 475 -10.29 -10.89 -2.93
CA THR A 475 -9.24 -10.96 -1.89
C THR A 475 -8.05 -10.04 -2.21
N ALA A 476 -7.56 -10.04 -3.45
CA ALA A 476 -6.46 -9.17 -3.88
C ALA A 476 -6.82 -7.68 -3.77
N ALA A 477 -8.01 -7.29 -4.24
CA ALA A 477 -8.50 -5.92 -4.15
C ALA A 477 -8.72 -5.47 -2.68
N LEU A 478 -9.07 -6.38 -1.78
CA LEU A 478 -9.20 -6.09 -0.35
C LEU A 478 -7.83 -5.95 0.33
N THR A 479 -6.83 -6.77 -0.04
CA THR A 479 -5.46 -6.66 0.49
C THR A 479 -4.77 -5.36 0.08
N GLU A 480 -4.94 -4.94 -1.17
CA GLU A 480 -4.34 -3.70 -1.69
C GLU A 480 -4.95 -2.45 -1.02
N ARG A 481 -6.28 -2.43 -0.87
CA ARG A 481 -7.00 -1.36 -0.13
C ARG A 481 -6.68 -1.35 1.36
N PHE A 482 -6.40 -2.51 1.94
CA PHE A 482 -6.02 -2.65 3.35
C PHE A 482 -4.60 -2.12 3.62
N GLN A 483 -3.64 -2.37 2.73
CA GLN A 483 -2.29 -1.81 2.83
C GLN A 483 -2.30 -0.28 2.66
N GLN A 484 -3.13 0.24 1.76
CA GLN A 484 -3.32 1.68 1.58
C GLN A 484 -3.92 2.34 2.84
N GLY A 485 -4.93 1.70 3.46
CA GLY A 485 -5.51 2.17 4.73
C GLY A 485 -4.53 2.13 5.92
N ILE A 486 -3.68 1.11 6.03
CA ILE A 486 -2.63 1.02 7.08
C ILE A 486 -1.60 2.14 6.91
N TYR A 487 -1.24 2.47 5.67
CA TYR A 487 -0.29 3.53 5.37
C TYR A 487 -0.86 4.92 5.69
N GLU A 488 -2.12 5.18 5.35
CA GLU A 488 -2.83 6.44 5.68
C GLU A 488 -3.04 6.62 7.20
N TYR A 489 -3.25 5.51 7.93
CA TYR A 489 -3.33 5.50 9.39
C TYR A 489 -2.01 5.90 10.10
N ARG A 490 -0.85 5.47 9.60
CA ARG A 490 0.47 5.82 10.19
C ARG A 490 0.74 7.32 10.14
N ILE A 491 0.39 7.96 9.01
CA ILE A 491 0.52 9.40 8.78
C ILE A 491 -0.42 10.19 9.69
N ALA A 492 -1.64 9.70 9.86
CA ALA A 492 -2.66 10.41 10.62
C ALA A 492 -2.47 10.30 12.16
N MET A 493 -1.87 9.19 12.63
CA MET A 493 -1.39 9.03 14.01
C MET A 493 -0.23 9.98 14.35
N GLN A 494 0.73 10.19 13.43
CA GLN A 494 1.83 11.15 13.62
C GLN A 494 1.33 12.60 13.70
N LYS A 495 0.40 13.00 12.82
CA LYS A 495 -0.24 14.34 12.87
C LYS A 495 -1.11 14.55 14.13
N SER A 496 -1.80 13.52 14.60
CA SER A 496 -2.59 13.58 15.85
C SER A 496 -1.71 13.65 17.10
N ALA A 497 -0.55 13.00 17.10
CA ALA A 497 0.45 13.07 18.17
C ALA A 497 1.02 14.50 18.35
N GLU A 498 1.21 15.23 17.26
CA GLU A 498 1.62 16.64 17.28
C GLU A 498 0.49 17.57 17.77
N THR A 499 -0.76 17.26 17.42
CA THR A 499 -1.95 18.00 17.86
C THR A 499 -2.25 17.78 19.36
N LEU A 500 -1.97 16.59 19.91
CA LEU A 500 -2.11 16.27 21.34
C LEU A 500 -1.02 16.90 22.22
N LYS A 501 0.20 17.10 21.69
CA LYS A 501 1.30 17.82 22.40
C LYS A 501 0.95 19.29 22.68
N THR A 502 0.08 19.89 21.87
CA THR A 502 -0.31 21.30 21.99
C THR A 502 -1.58 21.52 22.83
N SER A 503 -2.30 20.46 23.22
CA SER A 503 -3.65 20.56 23.80
C SER A 503 -3.91 19.76 25.09
N ALA A 504 -2.98 18.92 25.57
CA ALA A 504 -3.17 18.09 26.77
C ALA A 504 -2.58 18.71 28.07
N PRO A 505 -3.27 18.66 29.24
CA PRO A 505 -2.77 19.24 30.50
C PRO A 505 -1.62 18.49 31.18
N ASN A 506 -1.30 17.26 30.74
CA ASN A 506 -0.27 16.42 31.36
C ASN A 506 0.50 15.64 30.28
N LEU A 507 1.65 16.20 29.87
CA LEU A 507 2.52 15.70 28.80
C LEU A 507 3.05 14.27 29.01
N ASP A 508 3.07 13.79 30.26
CA ASP A 508 3.83 12.60 30.66
C ASP A 508 3.08 11.27 30.39
N ASP A 509 1.74 11.29 30.35
CA ASP A 509 0.91 10.13 29.97
C ASP A 509 0.83 10.00 28.43
N ALA A 510 0.70 11.12 27.73
CA ALA A 510 0.69 11.17 26.26
C ALA A 510 2.03 10.70 25.66
N THR A 511 3.16 11.08 26.25
CA THR A 511 4.49 10.69 25.80
C THR A 511 4.79 9.21 26.07
N ARG A 512 4.33 8.67 27.21
CA ARG A 512 4.47 7.23 27.52
C ARG A 512 3.62 6.36 26.60
N ARG A 513 2.45 6.82 26.18
CA ARG A 513 1.59 6.15 25.19
C ARG A 513 2.20 6.21 23.79
N LEU A 514 2.77 7.35 23.39
CA LEU A 514 3.50 7.51 22.13
C LEU A 514 4.71 6.59 22.02
N GLN A 515 5.55 6.53 23.06
CA GLN A 515 6.74 5.66 23.08
C GLN A 515 6.39 4.16 23.20
N ARG A 516 5.16 3.81 23.57
CA ARG A 516 4.66 2.43 23.51
C ARG A 516 4.22 2.08 22.09
N ALA A 517 3.49 2.98 21.44
CA ALA A 517 3.08 2.86 20.04
C ALA A 517 4.29 2.81 19.08
N GLU A 518 5.29 3.66 19.26
CA GLU A 518 6.51 3.70 18.43
C GLU A 518 7.36 2.42 18.56
N ARG A 519 7.43 1.82 19.76
CA ARG A 519 8.14 0.55 19.98
C ARG A 519 7.40 -0.67 19.42
N ASN A 520 6.07 -0.63 19.38
CA ASN A 520 5.24 -1.70 18.80
C ASN A 520 5.28 -1.69 17.25
N VAL A 521 5.57 -0.53 16.63
CA VAL A 521 5.67 -0.35 15.16
C VAL A 521 7.00 -0.87 14.59
N ALA A 522 8.07 -0.93 15.38
CA ALA A 522 9.39 -1.37 14.93
C ALA A 522 9.58 -2.91 14.86
N ASP A 523 8.65 -3.69 15.43
CA ASP A 523 8.75 -5.15 15.47
C ASP A 523 7.72 -5.80 14.54
N ASN A 524 8.23 -6.28 13.40
CA ASN A 524 7.60 -6.60 12.12
C ASN A 524 6.52 -7.72 12.17
N SER A 525 5.43 -7.53 12.91
CA SER A 525 4.55 -8.61 13.39
C SER A 525 3.08 -8.54 12.93
N LEU A 526 2.78 -7.86 11.81
CA LEU A 526 1.46 -7.88 11.14
C LEU A 526 1.28 -9.01 10.11
N THR A 527 2.30 -9.87 9.93
CA THR A 527 2.28 -11.12 9.14
C THR A 527 1.32 -12.20 9.65
N LYS A 528 0.41 -11.89 10.58
CA LYS A 528 -0.56 -12.85 11.16
C LYS A 528 -2.02 -12.59 10.81
N LEU A 529 -2.35 -11.54 10.06
CA LEU A 529 -3.72 -11.36 9.52
C LEU A 529 -3.88 -12.01 8.12
N THR A 530 -2.90 -12.80 7.66
CA THR A 530 -3.16 -13.85 6.68
C THR A 530 -3.89 -14.97 7.38
N ALA A 531 -5.17 -15.17 7.03
CA ALA A 531 -6.03 -16.29 7.40
C ALA A 531 -5.40 -17.31 8.37
N SER A 532 -5.65 -17.16 9.67
CA SER A 532 -5.94 -18.38 10.44
C SER A 532 -7.01 -19.09 9.65
N ALA A 533 -6.77 -20.34 9.26
CA ALA A 533 -7.66 -21.12 8.40
C ALA A 533 -9.13 -20.82 8.75
N ILE A 534 -9.82 -20.08 7.89
CA ILE A 534 -11.24 -19.79 8.10
C ILE A 534 -11.92 -21.15 8.11
N GLY A 535 -12.53 -21.50 9.23
CA GLY A 535 -13.25 -22.76 9.33
C GLY A 535 -14.34 -22.74 8.28
N GLU A 536 -14.49 -23.81 7.51
CA GLU A 536 -15.53 -23.93 6.51
C GLU A 536 -16.28 -25.25 6.67
N LYS A 537 -17.60 -25.19 6.53
CA LYS A 537 -18.44 -26.38 6.41
C LYS A 537 -19.54 -26.12 5.41
N ARG A 538 -19.42 -26.73 4.22
CA ARG A 538 -20.37 -26.62 3.09
C ARG A 538 -20.46 -25.19 2.53
N GLY A 539 -19.32 -24.51 2.32
CA GLY A 539 -19.28 -23.15 1.77
C GLY A 539 -19.71 -22.04 2.73
N LEU A 540 -19.87 -22.37 4.02
CA LEU A 540 -20.31 -21.45 5.07
C LEU A 540 -19.22 -21.28 6.11
N LEU A 541 -19.09 -20.06 6.65
CA LEU A 541 -18.15 -19.73 7.71
C LEU A 541 -18.41 -20.60 8.95
N VAL A 542 -17.34 -21.16 9.49
CA VAL A 542 -17.30 -21.84 10.78
C VAL A 542 -16.33 -21.12 11.68
N ALA A 543 -16.80 -20.70 12.85
CA ALA A 543 -15.97 -20.05 13.84
C ALA A 543 -16.27 -20.60 15.24
N MET A 544 -15.30 -20.45 16.13
CA MET A 544 -15.42 -20.88 17.51
C MET A 544 -16.01 -19.75 18.35
N VAL A 545 -17.21 -19.94 18.89
CA VAL A 545 -17.84 -19.00 19.83
C VAL A 545 -17.89 -19.66 21.20
N LYS A 546 -17.21 -19.09 22.20
CA LYS A 546 -17.18 -19.61 23.58
C LYS A 546 -16.78 -21.10 23.65
N SER A 547 -15.87 -21.53 22.80
CA SER A 547 -15.41 -22.94 22.64
C SER A 547 -16.43 -23.91 21.99
N GLU A 548 -17.51 -23.41 21.39
CA GLU A 548 -18.42 -24.18 20.55
C GLU A 548 -18.19 -23.85 19.06
N GLU A 549 -18.15 -24.89 18.21
CA GLU A 549 -18.11 -24.74 16.75
C GLU A 549 -19.49 -24.26 16.25
N VAL A 550 -19.54 -23.09 15.63
CA VAL A 550 -20.77 -22.51 15.06
C VAL A 550 -20.62 -22.39 13.56
N VAL A 551 -21.60 -22.88 12.81
CA VAL A 551 -21.71 -22.70 11.36
C VAL A 551 -22.66 -21.54 11.09
N TYR A 552 -22.20 -20.52 10.38
CA TYR A 552 -22.98 -19.33 10.06
C TYR A 552 -23.69 -19.45 8.72
N VAL A 553 -25.01 -19.63 8.74
CA VAL A 553 -25.81 -19.96 7.54
C VAL A 553 -25.98 -18.80 6.57
N ASP A 554 -25.76 -17.56 7.04
CA ASP A 554 -25.86 -16.33 6.27
C ASP A 554 -24.50 -15.71 5.94
N VAL A 555 -23.40 -16.44 6.17
CA VAL A 555 -22.04 -15.99 5.89
C VAL A 555 -21.34 -16.96 4.94
N PRO A 556 -21.62 -16.88 3.63
CA PRO A 556 -20.90 -17.65 2.62
C PRO A 556 -19.42 -17.27 2.59
N VAL A 557 -18.52 -18.25 2.53
CA VAL A 557 -17.07 -17.96 2.64
C VAL A 557 -16.50 -17.10 1.50
N ASP A 558 -17.21 -17.01 0.38
CA ASP A 558 -16.88 -16.19 -0.80
C ASP A 558 -17.39 -14.75 -0.74
N SER A 559 -18.21 -14.41 0.24
CA SER A 559 -18.74 -13.07 0.37
C SER A 559 -17.65 -12.09 0.82
N TRP A 560 -17.62 -10.90 0.23
CA TRP A 560 -16.62 -9.85 0.51
C TRP A 560 -16.51 -9.50 2.01
N PHE A 561 -17.56 -9.74 2.79
CA PHE A 561 -17.62 -9.44 4.21
C PHE A 561 -17.08 -10.55 5.12
N THR A 562 -16.92 -11.78 4.62
CA THR A 562 -16.62 -12.97 5.42
C THR A 562 -15.30 -12.89 6.21
N PRO A 563 -14.18 -12.38 5.64
CA PRO A 563 -12.95 -12.20 6.42
C PRO A 563 -13.14 -11.27 7.62
N PHE A 564 -13.94 -10.20 7.44
CA PHE A 564 -14.21 -9.24 8.51
C PHE A 564 -15.14 -9.82 9.56
N VAL A 565 -16.13 -10.62 9.14
CA VAL A 565 -17.01 -11.37 10.05
C VAL A 565 -16.18 -12.35 10.90
N SER A 566 -15.27 -13.12 10.30
CA SER A 566 -14.38 -14.02 11.04
C SER A 566 -13.53 -13.26 12.07
N ALA A 567 -12.91 -12.15 11.65
CA ALA A 567 -12.04 -11.35 12.52
C ALA A 567 -12.78 -10.80 13.74
N VAL A 568 -13.99 -10.26 13.58
CA VAL A 568 -14.75 -9.74 14.73
C VAL A 568 -15.32 -10.84 15.63
N ILE A 569 -15.47 -12.08 15.14
CA ILE A 569 -15.85 -13.23 15.96
C ILE A 569 -14.65 -13.71 16.78
N ASP A 570 -13.48 -13.86 16.16
CA ASP A 570 -12.25 -14.32 16.82
C ASP A 570 -11.83 -13.39 17.97
N GLU A 571 -12.06 -12.09 17.81
CA GLU A 571 -11.78 -11.05 18.80
C GLU A 571 -12.94 -10.85 19.80
N ASP A 572 -13.98 -11.70 19.74
CA ASP A 572 -15.22 -11.61 20.54
C ASP A 572 -15.97 -10.27 20.39
N ILE A 573 -15.68 -9.44 19.39
CA ILE A 573 -16.32 -8.13 19.19
C ILE A 573 -17.79 -8.31 18.82
N ALA A 574 -18.09 -9.24 17.91
CA ALA A 574 -19.44 -9.60 17.50
C ALA A 574 -19.53 -11.10 17.16
N THR A 575 -20.49 -11.81 17.76
CA THR A 575 -20.61 -13.29 17.66
C THR A 575 -21.86 -13.77 16.91
N GLY A 576 -22.64 -12.86 16.32
CA GLY A 576 -23.94 -13.15 15.71
C GLY A 576 -25.10 -13.19 16.72
N TYR A 577 -26.22 -13.77 16.33
CA TYR A 577 -27.41 -13.88 17.19
C TYR A 577 -27.36 -15.11 18.09
N GLU A 578 -27.94 -14.96 19.27
CA GLU A 578 -28.12 -16.05 20.25
C GLU A 578 -29.63 -16.24 20.50
N ASP A 579 -30.03 -17.48 20.79
CA ASP A 579 -31.38 -17.78 21.24
C ASP A 579 -31.62 -17.30 22.69
N ALA A 580 -32.85 -17.45 23.19
CA ALA A 580 -33.21 -17.04 24.55
C ALA A 580 -32.44 -17.77 25.67
N LYS A 581 -31.66 -18.81 25.34
CA LYS A 581 -30.81 -19.57 26.26
C LYS A 581 -29.33 -19.21 26.11
N GLY A 582 -28.99 -18.22 25.27
CA GLY A 582 -27.62 -17.79 25.02
C GLY A 582 -26.84 -18.70 24.08
N LYS A 583 -27.53 -19.58 23.33
CA LYS A 583 -26.88 -20.46 22.35
C LYS A 583 -26.82 -19.76 20.99
N PRO A 584 -25.67 -19.75 20.29
CA PRO A 584 -25.57 -19.19 18.94
C PRO A 584 -26.59 -19.81 17.98
N THR A 585 -27.32 -18.98 17.24
CA THR A 585 -28.33 -19.43 16.28
C THR A 585 -27.72 -19.88 14.96
N GLY A 586 -26.46 -19.54 14.71
CA GLY A 586 -25.79 -19.70 13.42
C GLY A 586 -26.18 -18.62 12.41
N GLU A 587 -26.79 -17.50 12.83
CA GLU A 587 -27.04 -16.34 11.97
C GLU A 587 -26.21 -15.16 12.48
N PHE A 588 -25.40 -14.55 11.60
CA PHE A 588 -24.63 -13.35 11.92
C PHE A 588 -25.42 -12.06 11.72
N GLY A 589 -26.34 -12.05 10.75
CA GLY A 589 -27.19 -10.94 10.36
C GLY A 589 -26.53 -9.97 9.38
N VAL A 590 -25.74 -10.45 8.43
CA VAL A 590 -24.88 -9.59 7.57
C VAL A 590 -25.64 -8.50 6.80
N GLN A 591 -26.87 -8.76 6.38
CA GLN A 591 -27.72 -7.78 5.68
C GLN A 591 -28.56 -6.91 6.62
N ASN A 592 -28.61 -7.27 7.91
CA ASN A 592 -29.50 -6.60 8.85
C ASN A 592 -29.00 -5.18 9.15
N PRO A 593 -29.92 -4.20 9.23
CA PRO A 593 -29.58 -2.88 9.73
C PRO A 593 -28.98 -2.96 11.14
N VAL A 594 -27.96 -2.14 11.41
CA VAL A 594 -27.34 -2.10 12.74
C VAL A 594 -27.86 -0.93 13.55
N THR A 595 -28.22 -1.19 14.80
CA THR A 595 -28.73 -0.17 15.72
C THR A 595 -27.61 0.67 16.33
N TYR A 596 -27.95 1.87 16.83
CA TYR A 596 -26.97 2.71 17.54
C TYR A 596 -26.31 1.98 18.71
N ALA A 597 -27.08 1.21 19.49
CA ALA A 597 -26.58 0.44 20.62
C ALA A 597 -25.59 -0.65 20.19
N GLU A 598 -25.82 -1.30 19.05
CA GLU A 598 -24.94 -2.34 18.53
C GLU A 598 -23.64 -1.76 17.96
N ILE A 599 -23.71 -0.65 17.20
CA ILE A 599 -22.52 0.08 16.72
C ILE A 599 -21.69 0.53 17.92
N LEU A 600 -22.33 1.11 18.93
CA LEU A 600 -21.66 1.58 20.13
C LEU A 600 -21.00 0.43 20.90
N LYS A 601 -21.69 -0.71 21.05
CA LYS A 601 -21.11 -1.92 21.66
C LYS A 601 -19.88 -2.38 20.88
N MET A 602 -19.99 -2.52 19.56
CA MET A 602 -18.87 -2.97 18.72
C MET A 602 -17.69 -2.00 18.80
N ALA A 603 -17.93 -0.69 18.70
CA ALA A 603 -16.89 0.33 18.81
C ALA A 603 -16.22 0.34 20.19
N LEU A 604 -16.97 0.18 21.28
CA LEU A 604 -16.42 0.15 22.64
C LEU A 604 -15.65 -1.13 22.95
N LYS A 605 -16.09 -2.28 22.43
CA LYS A 605 -15.32 -3.54 22.52
C LYS A 605 -14.02 -3.43 21.71
N THR A 606 -14.06 -2.74 20.58
CA THR A 606 -12.89 -2.47 19.74
C THR A 606 -11.89 -1.53 20.40
N SER A 607 -12.32 -0.61 21.26
CA SER A 607 -11.41 0.25 22.03
C SER A 607 -10.87 -0.35 23.33
N ASP A 608 -11.07 -1.66 23.54
CA ASP A 608 -10.70 -2.40 24.75
C ASP A 608 -11.01 -1.62 26.04
N THR A 609 -12.16 -0.94 26.03
CA THR A 609 -12.48 0.06 27.05
C THR A 609 -13.15 -0.59 28.24
N ASP A 610 -12.50 -0.51 29.39
CA ASP A 610 -13.11 -0.89 30.67
C ASP A 610 -14.28 0.03 31.00
N ILE A 611 -15.50 -0.48 30.81
CA ILE A 611 -16.73 0.27 31.09
C ILE A 611 -16.95 0.30 32.62
N VAL A 612 -16.49 1.38 33.25
CA VAL A 612 -16.75 1.65 34.68
C VAL A 612 -18.13 2.31 34.82
N ILE A 613 -19.12 1.53 35.28
CA ILE A 613 -20.51 1.97 35.44
C ILE A 613 -20.68 2.68 36.78
N SER A 614 -21.09 3.94 36.79
CA SER A 614 -21.38 4.69 38.03
C SER A 614 -22.84 5.12 38.21
N ALA A 615 -23.64 5.18 37.12
CA ALA A 615 -25.08 5.50 37.16
C ALA A 615 -25.85 4.91 35.95
N PRO A 616 -27.18 4.70 36.06
CA PRO A 616 -28.03 4.33 34.91
C PRO A 616 -27.98 5.40 33.80
N PRO A 617 -28.11 5.03 32.51
CA PRO A 617 -28.13 6.00 31.42
C PRO A 617 -29.35 6.93 31.52
N ARG A 618 -29.18 8.17 31.07
CA ARG A 618 -30.27 9.16 30.93
C ARG A 618 -31.18 8.81 29.76
N ASN A 619 -30.67 8.13 28.74
CA ASN A 619 -31.41 7.64 27.60
C ASN A 619 -32.42 6.58 28.03
N SER A 620 -33.71 6.92 27.92
CA SER A 620 -34.81 6.08 28.40
C SER A 620 -34.95 4.76 27.65
N SER A 621 -34.58 4.72 26.37
CA SER A 621 -34.63 3.49 25.57
C SER A 621 -33.55 2.48 25.96
N ALA A 622 -32.45 2.94 26.56
CA ALA A 622 -31.38 2.06 27.01
C ALA A 622 -31.62 1.47 28.42
N VAL A 623 -32.39 2.16 29.29
CA VAL A 623 -32.59 1.78 30.70
C VAL A 623 -33.14 0.36 30.83
N GLY A 624 -32.45 -0.49 31.60
CA GLY A 624 -32.88 -1.86 31.89
C GLY A 624 -32.67 -2.83 30.73
N THR A 625 -32.05 -2.39 29.64
CA THR A 625 -31.69 -3.24 28.50
C THR A 625 -30.20 -3.62 28.54
N TRP A 626 -29.79 -4.56 27.68
CA TRP A 626 -28.38 -4.92 27.49
C TRP A 626 -27.51 -3.72 27.08
N ALA A 627 -28.09 -2.67 26.49
CA ALA A 627 -27.39 -1.47 26.04
C ALA A 627 -27.06 -0.50 27.20
N SER A 628 -27.61 -0.72 28.40
CA SER A 628 -27.54 0.24 29.52
C SER A 628 -26.12 0.71 29.84
N SER A 629 -25.15 -0.22 29.91
CA SER A 629 -23.77 0.08 30.26
C SER A 629 -23.04 0.85 29.16
N TYR A 630 -23.21 0.42 27.90
CA TYR A 630 -22.61 1.07 26.74
C TYR A 630 -23.14 2.50 26.57
N VAL A 631 -24.45 2.70 26.70
CA VAL A 631 -25.08 4.01 26.54
C VAL A 631 -24.74 4.94 27.71
N SER A 632 -24.68 4.43 28.94
CA SER A 632 -24.22 5.21 30.09
C SER A 632 -22.77 5.69 29.90
N TYR A 633 -21.91 4.83 29.34
CA TYR A 633 -20.56 5.23 28.96
C TYR A 633 -20.55 6.31 27.88
N ALA A 634 -21.31 6.14 26.80
CA ALA A 634 -21.39 7.11 25.71
C ALA A 634 -21.86 8.49 26.19
N GLU A 635 -22.85 8.54 27.08
CA GLU A 635 -23.29 9.79 27.70
C GLU A 635 -22.20 10.43 28.56
N SER A 636 -21.43 9.63 29.31
CA SER A 636 -20.31 10.12 30.11
C SER A 636 -19.17 10.72 29.28
N LYS A 637 -19.03 10.26 28.02
CA LYS A 637 -18.05 10.76 27.05
C LYS A 637 -18.63 11.79 26.09
N ALA A 638 -19.91 12.14 26.25
CA ALA A 638 -20.62 13.07 25.38
C ALA A 638 -20.55 12.71 23.88
N ILE A 639 -20.65 11.41 23.56
CA ILE A 639 -20.80 10.94 22.17
C ILE A 639 -22.05 11.59 21.57
N SER A 640 -21.87 12.42 20.55
CA SER A 640 -22.84 13.42 20.09
C SER A 640 -24.10 12.81 19.48
N VAL A 641 -23.97 11.62 18.88
CA VAL A 641 -25.10 10.91 18.27
C VAL A 641 -26.02 10.32 19.35
N ILE A 642 -25.53 10.05 20.57
CA ILE A 642 -26.30 9.41 21.63
C ILE A 642 -26.94 10.48 22.54
N THR A 643 -28.18 10.84 22.25
CA THR A 643 -28.96 11.83 23.03
C THR A 643 -29.97 11.15 23.98
N PRO A 644 -30.44 11.81 25.05
CA PRO A 644 -31.38 11.20 26.01
C PRO A 644 -32.73 10.74 25.43
N ASP A 645 -33.16 11.32 24.32
CA ASP A 645 -34.43 11.08 23.64
C ASP A 645 -34.32 10.11 22.45
N ARG A 646 -33.10 9.83 21.97
CA ARG A 646 -32.89 8.97 20.81
C ARG A 646 -33.18 7.51 21.14
N ASN A 647 -33.92 6.81 20.29
CA ASN A 647 -34.10 5.37 20.42
C ASN A 647 -32.83 4.63 20.00
N VAL A 648 -32.04 4.11 20.94
CA VAL A 648 -30.77 3.43 20.65
C VAL A 648 -30.93 2.07 19.96
N HIS A 649 -32.16 1.55 19.94
CA HIS A 649 -32.51 0.31 19.24
C HIS A 649 -33.03 0.56 17.81
N ALA A 650 -33.06 1.81 17.35
CA ALA A 650 -33.35 2.11 15.96
C ALA A 650 -32.08 1.94 15.09
N PRO A 651 -32.21 1.58 13.81
CA PRO A 651 -31.10 1.56 12.86
C PRO A 651 -30.41 2.92 12.72
N ALA A 652 -29.10 2.90 12.52
CA ALA A 652 -28.29 4.10 12.27
C ALA A 652 -28.03 4.31 10.77
N THR A 653 -27.84 5.57 10.38
CA THR A 653 -27.33 5.92 9.05
C THR A 653 -25.81 5.77 8.96
N ARG A 654 -25.27 5.77 7.75
CA ARG A 654 -23.82 5.71 7.48
C ARG A 654 -23.07 6.90 8.09
N GLY A 655 -23.61 8.11 7.99
CA GLY A 655 -23.01 9.31 8.59
C GLY A 655 -22.99 9.27 10.12
N GLU A 656 -24.08 8.81 10.74
CA GLU A 656 -24.18 8.66 12.20
C GLU A 656 -23.24 7.58 12.73
N MET A 657 -23.14 6.46 12.02
CA MET A 657 -22.20 5.39 12.34
C MET A 657 -20.76 5.92 12.36
N VAL A 658 -20.36 6.66 11.32
CA VAL A 658 -19.02 7.27 11.26
C VAL A 658 -18.78 8.20 12.43
N GLN A 659 -19.74 9.07 12.75
CA GLN A 659 -19.65 9.97 13.89
C GLN A 659 -19.46 9.21 15.22
N ILE A 660 -20.26 8.17 15.47
CA ILE A 660 -20.15 7.35 16.69
C ILE A 660 -18.75 6.72 16.78
N ILE A 661 -18.29 6.12 15.70
CA ILE A 661 -16.99 5.45 15.67
C ILE A 661 -15.87 6.43 15.98
N LEU A 662 -15.82 7.59 15.29
CA LEU A 662 -14.75 8.56 15.49
C LEU A 662 -14.72 9.07 16.94
N GLU A 663 -15.88 9.35 17.53
CA GLU A 663 -15.96 9.86 18.90
C GLU A 663 -15.64 8.80 19.96
N VAL A 664 -16.08 7.55 19.75
CA VAL A 664 -15.74 6.43 20.64
C VAL A 664 -14.25 6.12 20.58
N MET A 665 -13.65 6.21 19.39
CA MET A 665 -12.20 6.07 19.19
C MET A 665 -11.42 7.31 19.66
N GLY A 666 -12.09 8.43 19.96
CA GLY A 666 -11.45 9.69 20.35
C GLY A 666 -10.67 10.37 19.21
N LEU A 667 -11.02 10.10 17.95
CA LEU A 667 -10.38 10.68 16.78
C LEU A 667 -10.87 12.13 16.56
N PRO A 668 -9.97 13.10 16.34
CA PRO A 668 -10.36 14.49 16.16
C PRO A 668 -11.06 14.67 14.81
N ILE A 669 -12.24 15.30 14.84
CA ILE A 669 -13.02 15.62 13.64
C ILE A 669 -12.59 16.99 13.11
N ALA A 670 -11.94 17.00 11.94
CA ALA A 670 -11.44 18.21 11.31
C ALA A 670 -12.55 18.94 10.55
N LYS A 671 -12.50 20.29 10.55
CA LYS A 671 -13.38 21.11 9.70
C LYS A 671 -12.82 21.16 8.29
N GLN A 672 -13.13 20.13 7.50
CA GLN A 672 -12.73 20.03 6.10
C GLN A 672 -13.91 19.59 5.22
N ALA A 673 -13.93 20.08 3.99
CA ALA A 673 -14.93 19.67 3.01
C ALA A 673 -14.73 18.19 2.62
N SER A 674 -15.84 17.49 2.39
CA SER A 674 -15.83 16.13 1.86
C SER A 674 -15.50 16.15 0.37
N HIS A 675 -14.71 15.18 -0.11
CA HIS A 675 -14.48 14.98 -1.54
C HIS A 675 -15.65 14.24 -2.23
N PHE A 676 -16.52 13.59 -1.45
CA PHE A 676 -17.70 12.89 -1.98
C PHE A 676 -18.74 13.88 -2.49
N THR A 677 -19.18 13.63 -3.72
CA THR A 677 -20.11 14.49 -4.46
C THR A 677 -21.50 14.60 -3.81
N ASP A 678 -21.90 13.61 -3.04
CA ASP A 678 -23.20 13.53 -2.35
C ASP A 678 -23.13 13.91 -0.86
N VAL A 679 -22.00 14.47 -0.41
CA VAL A 679 -21.81 14.94 0.98
C VAL A 679 -21.55 16.45 0.97
N PRO A 680 -22.60 17.28 0.94
CA PRO A 680 -22.43 18.74 0.98
C PRO A 680 -21.88 19.18 2.34
N GLU A 681 -21.11 20.28 2.38
CA GLU A 681 -20.52 20.83 3.61
C GLU A 681 -21.58 21.16 4.68
N THR A 682 -22.81 21.45 4.26
CA THR A 682 -23.95 21.70 5.16
C THR A 682 -24.52 20.45 5.82
N HIS A 683 -24.11 19.25 5.40
CA HIS A 683 -24.60 18.01 5.98
C HIS A 683 -24.08 17.85 7.43
N PRO A 684 -24.92 17.45 8.40
CA PRO A 684 -24.54 17.43 9.83
C PRO A 684 -23.28 16.61 10.14
N TYR A 685 -23.04 15.55 9.35
CA TYR A 685 -21.90 14.66 9.50
C TYR A 685 -20.82 14.85 8.42
N ALA A 686 -20.89 15.94 7.62
CA ALA A 686 -19.96 16.18 6.51
C ALA A 686 -18.50 16.14 6.96
N HIS A 687 -18.19 16.83 8.07
CA HIS A 687 -16.84 16.87 8.64
C HIS A 687 -16.37 15.50 9.14
N ALA A 688 -17.24 14.73 9.77
CA ALA A 688 -16.90 13.39 10.25
C ALA A 688 -16.69 12.41 9.10
N ILE A 689 -17.50 12.49 8.06
CA ILE A 689 -17.34 11.68 6.84
C ILE A 689 -16.04 12.06 6.14
N ALA A 690 -15.80 13.36 5.93
CA ALA A 690 -14.56 13.83 5.33
C ALA A 690 -13.33 13.40 6.16
N THR A 691 -13.46 13.43 7.49
CA THR A 691 -12.41 13.01 8.41
C THR A 691 -12.18 11.50 8.36
N ALA A 692 -13.23 10.69 8.36
CA ALA A 692 -13.10 9.24 8.25
C ALA A 692 -12.55 8.79 6.89
N ALA A 693 -12.87 9.52 5.82
CA ALA A 693 -12.30 9.30 4.50
C ALA A 693 -10.82 9.69 4.46
N PHE A 694 -10.45 10.78 5.13
CA PHE A 694 -9.05 11.18 5.33
C PHE A 694 -8.25 10.16 6.15
N TYR A 695 -8.85 9.53 7.15
CA TYR A 695 -8.24 8.45 7.94
C TYR A 695 -8.25 7.09 7.22
N GLY A 696 -8.77 6.98 6.00
CA GLY A 696 -8.89 5.70 5.27
C GLY A 696 -9.87 4.70 5.90
N ILE A 697 -10.65 5.12 6.89
CA ILE A 697 -11.68 4.31 7.57
C ILE A 697 -12.82 3.99 6.60
N ILE A 698 -13.10 4.93 5.69
CA ILE A 698 -14.09 4.79 4.62
C ILE A 698 -13.46 5.19 3.28
N THR A 699 -13.91 4.54 2.20
CA THR A 699 -13.41 4.78 0.83
C THR A 699 -14.48 5.30 -0.13
N GLY A 700 -15.75 5.36 0.30
CA GLY A 700 -16.89 5.67 -0.57
C GLY A 700 -17.46 4.45 -1.29
N ASP A 701 -18.47 4.68 -2.11
CA ASP A 701 -19.11 3.65 -2.91
C ASP A 701 -18.25 3.27 -4.12
N THR A 702 -18.36 2.00 -4.51
CA THR A 702 -17.78 1.48 -5.74
C THR A 702 -18.85 0.94 -6.67
N ASP A 703 -18.55 0.91 -7.96
CA ASP A 703 -19.33 0.11 -8.91
C ASP A 703 -19.08 -1.39 -8.72
N THR A 704 -19.72 -2.21 -9.56
CA THR A 704 -19.61 -3.67 -9.55
C THR A 704 -18.23 -4.17 -9.94
N GLU A 705 -17.42 -3.32 -10.57
CA GLU A 705 -16.04 -3.55 -11.00
C GLU A 705 -15.03 -3.02 -9.97
N GLY A 706 -15.50 -2.40 -8.90
CA GLY A 706 -14.69 -1.88 -7.80
C GLY A 706 -14.19 -0.44 -8.02
N ASN A 707 -14.53 0.25 -9.10
CA ASN A 707 -14.09 1.64 -9.32
C ASN A 707 -14.83 2.58 -8.36
N LEU A 708 -14.14 3.61 -7.85
CA LEU A 708 -14.73 4.59 -6.95
C LEU A 708 -15.75 5.45 -7.69
N LEU A 709 -16.97 5.53 -7.15
CA LEU A 709 -18.06 6.35 -7.67
C LEU A 709 -18.04 7.78 -7.13
N ASN A 710 -17.14 8.06 -6.19
CA ASN A 710 -17.04 9.33 -5.48
C ASN A 710 -18.35 9.77 -4.78
N THR A 711 -19.11 8.80 -4.27
CA THR A 711 -20.31 8.97 -3.42
C THR A 711 -20.16 8.21 -2.10
N PHE A 712 -20.92 8.58 -1.06
CA PHE A 712 -20.87 7.94 0.26
C PHE A 712 -22.23 7.50 0.81
N ARG A 713 -23.33 8.13 0.38
CA ARG A 713 -24.72 7.94 0.83
C ARG A 713 -24.90 8.18 2.33
N PRO A 714 -24.66 9.40 2.84
CA PRO A 714 -24.59 9.67 4.28
C PRO A 714 -25.87 9.33 5.05
N ASP A 715 -27.04 9.48 4.44
CA ASP A 715 -28.35 9.22 5.06
C ASP A 715 -28.86 7.78 4.89
N ALA A 716 -28.12 6.92 4.16
CA ALA A 716 -28.54 5.54 3.97
C ALA A 716 -28.36 4.74 5.26
N ILE A 717 -29.31 3.84 5.55
CA ILE A 717 -29.20 2.90 6.67
C ILE A 717 -28.06 1.92 6.40
N ILE A 718 -27.17 1.77 7.39
CA ILE A 718 -26.01 0.89 7.25
C ILE A 718 -26.32 -0.53 7.70
N ASN A 719 -25.86 -1.51 6.92
CA ASN A 719 -26.01 -2.92 7.25
C ASN A 719 -24.82 -3.46 8.07
N ARG A 720 -25.01 -4.66 8.63
CA ARG A 720 -24.02 -5.27 9.53
C ARG A 720 -22.71 -5.62 8.84
N ALA A 721 -22.74 -6.10 7.61
CA ALA A 721 -21.53 -6.39 6.82
C ALA A 721 -20.63 -5.16 6.63
N GLU A 722 -21.24 -4.00 6.34
CA GLU A 722 -20.51 -2.74 6.19
C GLU A 722 -19.92 -2.25 7.52
N VAL A 723 -20.68 -2.36 8.62
CA VAL A 723 -20.19 -1.98 9.95
C VAL A 723 -19.03 -2.88 10.40
N VAL A 724 -19.14 -4.20 10.24
CA VAL A 724 -18.07 -5.11 10.71
C VAL A 724 -16.81 -5.02 9.87
N LYS A 725 -16.91 -4.68 8.58
CA LYS A 725 -15.73 -4.32 7.80
C LYS A 725 -15.01 -3.13 8.41
N ILE A 726 -15.73 -2.04 8.69
CA ILE A 726 -15.14 -0.83 9.28
C ILE A 726 -14.56 -1.13 10.67
N ILE A 727 -15.29 -1.88 11.50
CA ILE A 727 -14.84 -2.26 12.85
C ILE A 727 -13.63 -3.20 12.82
N ALA A 728 -13.60 -4.19 11.94
CA ALA A 728 -12.45 -5.10 11.79
C ALA A 728 -11.20 -4.33 11.33
N LEU A 729 -11.38 -3.41 10.37
CA LEU A 729 -10.32 -2.51 9.92
C LEU A 729 -9.82 -1.66 11.08
N LEU A 730 -10.71 -1.11 11.92
CA LEU A 730 -10.34 -0.34 13.10
C LEU A 730 -9.69 -1.18 14.21
N ASN A 731 -10.15 -2.40 14.46
CA ASN A 731 -9.61 -3.26 15.50
C ASN A 731 -8.17 -3.70 15.20
N ALA A 732 -7.88 -3.97 13.93
CA ALA A 732 -6.52 -4.22 13.45
C ALA A 732 -5.56 -3.04 13.71
N LEU A 733 -6.12 -1.84 13.91
CA LEU A 733 -5.39 -0.62 14.25
C LEU A 733 -5.29 -0.39 15.77
N HIS A 734 -6.18 -0.95 16.59
CA HIS A 734 -6.33 -0.66 18.04
C HIS A 734 -5.70 -1.73 18.97
N ASN A 735 -5.78 -3.04 18.65
CA ASN A 735 -5.38 -4.14 19.55
C ASN A 735 -3.87 -4.47 19.60
N LYS A 736 -2.96 -3.48 19.46
CA LYS A 736 -1.50 -3.68 19.60
C LYS A 736 -0.74 -2.59 20.36
#